data_AF-A0AAT9LKJ3-F1
#
_entry.id   AF-A0AAT9LKJ3-F1
#
_cell.length_a   1.000
_cell.length_b   1.000
_cell.length_c   1.000
_cell.angle_alpha   90.00
_cell.angle_beta   90.00
_cell.angle_gamma   90.00
#
_symmetry.space_group_name_H-M   'P 1'
#
loop_
_entity.id
_entity.type
_entity.pdbx_description
1 polymer ?
#
loop_
_entity_poly.entity_id
_entity_poly.type
_entity_poly.pdbx_seq_one_letter_code
_entity_poly.pdbx_strand_id
1 'polypeptide(L)'
;MRRRWWAAATAAVMLAVAAPTASAVGGSAAATSFLNHSALFGPVEDPGWYEANIPFLEVPDQQIQSVYYYRWQTYKEHLVYTGPEYGWLSNEFLQPVSYGAPYGGVVAAAGHQITEGRWLRDQQYTKDDIDYWLNGPGQFPKPRTDAVNPDTGDWAHEYSFWAASAVWQQYLAAGDAGFTTGEQQALIRQYNGWANHFDSSLGLYWQVPVWDATEFSPSSYESSDPYHGGAGFRPTINAYQYGDAMAIAQIASLTGDTATASDFVGRASSLQTAMQSHLWDPSRQFFYDMPRDNNPSHALLDTREEMGFVPWMFDMPAAGDSPAFAQLKDPNGFAAVYGPTTTERRSQWFMHEAAQCCRWDGPSWPYETSQTLTGVANLLDDYPAQNVLSAADYVSMLHTYAATQYRNGQPYVAEAHDPDQGNWIYDSTNHSEDYNHSTFNDNVISGLIGLRGQAGSTLTVKPLAPSTWDYFALENTPYHGHNVTVLWDRTGSRYGQGAGLHVYVDGHLAASSPVLGAVTVPVGPAVTQSHGPVDLAANGQRFTYGPQPFASYTSPYDNPWNAIDGIVYRTGIPENSRWTSYNSPNASDYYGVDFQRKITVSDVRLYFYDDGGGVRTPTSYDLQYDTGNGWATVPGQSRAGDEITFPALNTNRLRVVAPNRGGGTGWGLQEFEVWGQPVFHIQNVNSGLLMGVSGMSTSDGASVVQFHDNGTADHLWRLVPAGGGQYKIQNINSGLLLGVSGMSTSDSAQIVQFHDNGTADHLWSLIDTGGGQFQIRNANSGLLLGVAGMSTSDSASVVQFHDNGTADHLWRLEPAS
;
A
#
# COMPACT_ATOMS: atom_id res chain seq x y z
N MET A 1 -21.25 11.62 -31.47
CA MET A 1 -22.73 11.72 -31.40
C MET A 1 -23.24 10.72 -30.36
N ARG A 2 -23.67 11.20 -29.19
CA ARG A 2 -24.10 10.36 -28.05
C ARG A 2 -25.57 9.95 -28.22
N ARG A 3 -25.90 8.65 -28.06
CA ARG A 3 -27.28 8.17 -27.93
C ARG A 3 -27.53 7.66 -26.52
N ARG A 4 -28.47 8.33 -25.84
CA ARG A 4 -29.12 7.96 -24.59
C ARG A 4 -29.87 6.63 -24.74
N TRP A 5 -29.83 5.79 -23.72
CA TRP A 5 -30.86 4.77 -23.48
C TRP A 5 -31.26 4.79 -22.00
N TRP A 6 -32.49 5.22 -21.75
CA TRP A 6 -33.27 4.83 -20.57
C TRP A 6 -34.04 3.56 -20.98
N ALA A 7 -33.99 2.51 -20.16
CA ALA A 7 -34.84 1.33 -20.35
C ALA A 7 -35.56 0.99 -19.04
N ALA A 8 -36.84 0.72 -19.18
CA ALA A 8 -37.85 0.53 -18.16
C ALA A 8 -37.57 -0.66 -17.24
N ALA A 9 -37.88 -0.48 -15.95
CA ALA A 9 -37.89 -1.54 -14.95
C ALA A 9 -39.07 -2.50 -15.21
N THR A 10 -38.77 -3.73 -15.64
CA THR A 10 -39.65 -4.89 -15.47
C THR A 10 -39.12 -5.70 -14.31
N ALA A 11 -39.94 -5.85 -13.27
CA ALA A 11 -39.63 -6.66 -12.08
C ALA A 11 -39.50 -8.14 -12.48
N ALA A 12 -38.25 -8.62 -12.57
CA ALA A 12 -37.93 -10.03 -12.55
C ALA A 12 -37.61 -10.40 -11.09
N VAL A 13 -38.29 -11.42 -10.58
CA VAL A 13 -38.00 -12.04 -9.29
C VAL A 13 -36.57 -12.58 -9.33
N MET A 14 -35.63 -11.87 -8.70
CA MET A 14 -34.26 -12.37 -8.50
C MET A 14 -34.30 -13.45 -7.42
N LEU A 15 -34.03 -14.69 -7.81
CA LEU A 15 -33.50 -15.68 -6.89
C LEU A 15 -32.14 -15.17 -6.41
N ALA A 16 -31.97 -15.02 -5.10
CA ALA A 16 -30.68 -14.73 -4.49
C ALA A 16 -29.69 -15.84 -4.86
N VAL A 17 -28.80 -15.56 -5.81
CA VAL A 17 -27.59 -16.34 -6.04
C VAL A 17 -26.63 -15.90 -4.95
N ALA A 18 -26.21 -16.82 -4.09
CA ALA A 18 -25.16 -16.55 -3.12
C ALA A 18 -23.93 -16.03 -3.85
N ALA A 19 -23.40 -14.89 -3.40
CA ALA A 19 -22.17 -14.32 -3.93
C ALA A 19 -21.02 -15.33 -3.76
N PRO A 20 -20.09 -15.42 -4.74
CA PRO A 20 -18.94 -16.30 -4.63
C PRO A 20 -18.08 -15.86 -3.45
N THR A 21 -17.64 -16.83 -2.65
CA THR A 21 -16.68 -16.62 -1.57
C THR A 21 -15.31 -16.37 -2.20
N ALA A 22 -14.81 -15.14 -2.14
CA ALA A 22 -13.37 -14.91 -2.20
C ALA A 22 -12.71 -15.78 -1.12
N SER A 23 -11.53 -16.33 -1.42
CA SER A 23 -10.74 -17.14 -0.48
C SER A 23 -10.69 -16.46 0.88
N ALA A 24 -11.37 -17.08 1.85
CA ALA A 24 -11.50 -16.54 3.19
C ALA A 24 -10.09 -16.36 3.80
N VAL A 25 -9.72 -15.12 4.11
CA VAL A 25 -8.62 -14.82 5.03
C VAL A 25 -8.92 -15.61 6.32
N GLY A 26 -7.98 -16.46 6.72
CA GLY A 26 -8.19 -17.48 7.75
C GLY A 26 -8.77 -16.93 9.06
N GLY A 27 -9.88 -17.53 9.49
CA GLY A 27 -10.56 -17.24 10.76
C GLY A 27 -11.65 -16.17 10.64
N SER A 28 -12.85 -16.54 10.18
CA SER A 28 -13.96 -15.58 10.11
C SER A 28 -14.41 -15.18 11.53
N ALA A 29 -13.89 -14.08 12.04
CA ALA A 29 -14.54 -13.32 13.08
C ALA A 29 -16.02 -13.14 12.68
N ALA A 30 -16.95 -13.37 13.62
CA ALA A 30 -18.36 -13.23 13.32
C ALA A 30 -18.65 -11.78 12.86
N ALA A 31 -19.47 -11.60 11.84
CA ALA A 31 -19.78 -10.30 11.27
C ALA A 31 -21.23 -9.88 11.61
N THR A 32 -21.49 -8.58 11.67
CA THR A 32 -22.87 -8.07 11.64
C THR A 32 -23.38 -7.97 10.20
N SER A 33 -24.68 -7.82 10.04
CA SER A 33 -25.36 -7.71 8.72
C SER A 33 -26.57 -6.77 8.80
N PHE A 34 -26.37 -5.60 9.40
CA PHE A 34 -27.39 -4.57 9.53
C PHE A 34 -27.60 -3.79 8.23
N LEU A 35 -26.57 -3.72 7.39
CA LEU A 35 -26.57 -3.03 6.11
C LEU A 35 -26.75 -4.01 4.95
N ASN A 36 -27.33 -3.52 3.86
CA ASN A 36 -27.31 -4.24 2.59
C ASN A 36 -26.09 -3.80 1.78
N HIS A 37 -24.96 -4.51 1.97
CA HIS A 37 -23.67 -4.18 1.37
C HIS A 37 -23.76 -3.97 -0.14
N SER A 38 -24.34 -4.94 -0.86
CA SER A 38 -24.47 -4.89 -2.33
C SER A 38 -25.26 -3.68 -2.86
N ALA A 39 -26.18 -3.13 -2.05
CA ALA A 39 -26.94 -1.94 -2.42
C ALA A 39 -26.16 -0.63 -2.21
N LEU A 40 -25.13 -0.65 -1.36
CA LEU A 40 -24.36 0.54 -0.99
C LEU A 40 -23.25 0.86 -2.00
N PHE A 41 -22.47 -0.13 -2.43
CA PHE A 41 -21.38 0.08 -3.40
C PHE A 41 -21.79 -0.18 -4.85
N GLY A 42 -22.99 -0.72 -5.09
CA GLY A 42 -23.54 -0.90 -6.43
C GLY A 42 -22.80 -1.97 -7.26
N PRO A 43 -23.00 -1.98 -8.59
CA PRO A 43 -22.31 -2.91 -9.47
C PRO A 43 -20.84 -2.48 -9.62
N VAL A 44 -19.94 -3.27 -9.04
CA VAL A 44 -18.48 -3.13 -9.17
C VAL A 44 -17.91 -4.41 -9.78
N GLU A 45 -16.69 -4.31 -10.32
CA GLU A 45 -15.94 -5.46 -10.78
C GLU A 45 -15.37 -6.23 -9.60
N ASP A 46 -15.54 -7.56 -9.60
CA ASP A 46 -15.16 -8.42 -8.49
C ASP A 46 -15.71 -7.93 -7.12
N PRO A 47 -17.05 -8.02 -6.95
CA PRO A 47 -17.72 -7.66 -5.69
C PRO A 47 -17.27 -8.53 -4.50
N GLY A 48 -16.69 -9.72 -4.76
CA GLY A 48 -16.21 -10.62 -3.72
C GLY A 48 -15.02 -10.05 -2.96
N TRP A 49 -14.10 -9.38 -3.64
CA TRP A 49 -12.97 -8.70 -2.99
C TRP A 49 -13.43 -7.59 -2.05
N TYR A 50 -14.39 -6.75 -2.47
CA TYR A 50 -14.90 -5.68 -1.61
C TYR A 50 -15.61 -6.26 -0.38
N GLU A 51 -16.47 -7.27 -0.57
CA GLU A 51 -17.13 -7.97 0.54
C GLU A 51 -16.13 -8.55 1.55
N ALA A 52 -15.01 -9.08 1.07
CA ALA A 52 -13.97 -9.64 1.93
C ALA A 52 -13.16 -8.55 2.66
N ASN A 53 -12.88 -7.41 2.01
CA ASN A 53 -11.83 -6.50 2.47
C ASN A 53 -12.30 -5.20 3.11
N ILE A 54 -13.37 -4.58 2.63
CA ILE A 54 -13.67 -3.19 3.05
C ILE A 54 -14.68 -3.14 4.21
N PRO A 55 -14.66 -2.07 5.02
CA PRO A 55 -15.79 -1.71 5.88
C PRO A 55 -16.96 -1.15 5.07
N PHE A 56 -18.19 -1.27 5.61
CA PHE A 56 -19.40 -0.79 4.95
C PHE A 56 -19.98 0.44 5.65
N LEU A 57 -20.17 1.53 4.91
CA LEU A 57 -20.61 2.82 5.44
C LEU A 57 -22.03 3.17 4.95
N GLU A 58 -22.89 3.55 5.89
CA GLU A 58 -24.12 4.29 5.60
C GLU A 58 -24.14 5.60 6.39
N VAL A 59 -24.24 6.73 5.68
CA VAL A 59 -24.33 8.08 6.29
C VAL A 59 -25.42 8.91 5.59
N PRO A 60 -26.01 9.91 6.26
CA PRO A 60 -27.02 10.77 5.64
C PRO A 60 -26.43 11.67 4.54
N ASP A 61 -25.12 11.96 4.59
CA ASP A 61 -24.43 12.68 3.53
C ASP A 61 -24.08 11.74 2.36
N GLN A 62 -24.93 11.76 1.33
CA GLN A 62 -24.76 10.90 0.16
C GLN A 62 -23.51 11.19 -0.67
N GLN A 63 -22.95 12.40 -0.54
CA GLN A 63 -21.74 12.77 -1.27
C GLN A 63 -20.52 12.11 -0.65
N ILE A 64 -20.41 12.18 0.69
CA ILE A 64 -19.38 11.46 1.45
C ILE A 64 -19.51 9.96 1.20
N GLN A 65 -20.72 9.39 1.27
CA GLN A 65 -20.92 7.96 1.05
C GLN A 65 -20.51 7.50 -0.36
N SER A 66 -20.86 8.27 -1.39
CA SER A 66 -20.53 7.89 -2.77
C SER A 66 -19.03 7.94 -3.04
N VAL A 67 -18.34 8.96 -2.50
CA VAL A 67 -16.87 9.05 -2.61
C VAL A 67 -16.19 7.95 -1.78
N TYR A 68 -16.74 7.57 -0.62
CA TYR A 68 -16.18 6.49 0.21
C TYR A 68 -16.05 5.16 -0.58
N TYR A 69 -17.12 4.75 -1.25
CA TYR A 69 -17.11 3.53 -2.05
C TYR A 69 -16.29 3.66 -3.34
N TYR A 70 -16.28 4.84 -3.95
CA TYR A 70 -15.41 5.11 -5.09
C TYR A 70 -13.92 5.03 -4.69
N ARG A 71 -13.55 5.55 -3.53
CA ARG A 71 -12.16 5.54 -3.05
C ARG A 71 -11.64 4.16 -2.67
N TRP A 72 -12.53 3.23 -2.30
CA TRP A 72 -12.15 1.81 -2.24
C TRP A 72 -11.92 1.18 -3.61
N GLN A 73 -12.67 1.61 -4.64
CA GLN A 73 -12.42 1.16 -6.01
C GLN A 73 -11.08 1.66 -6.52
N THR A 74 -10.78 2.96 -6.33
CA THR A 74 -9.48 3.50 -6.70
C THR A 74 -8.37 2.78 -5.94
N TYR A 75 -8.47 2.60 -4.62
CA TYR A 75 -7.42 1.90 -3.86
C TYR A 75 -7.14 0.50 -4.42
N LYS A 76 -8.19 -0.28 -4.74
CA LYS A 76 -8.04 -1.61 -5.33
C LYS A 76 -7.32 -1.58 -6.68
N GLU A 77 -7.65 -0.62 -7.54
CA GLU A 77 -7.05 -0.51 -8.89
C GLU A 77 -5.57 -0.14 -8.87
N HIS A 78 -5.09 0.42 -7.76
CA HIS A 78 -3.68 0.73 -7.55
C HIS A 78 -2.89 -0.41 -6.90
N LEU A 79 -3.54 -1.52 -6.55
CA LEU A 79 -2.83 -2.71 -6.09
C LEU A 79 -2.09 -3.36 -7.27
N VAL A 80 -0.77 -3.40 -7.17
CA VAL A 80 0.13 -4.03 -8.13
C VAL A 80 0.79 -5.22 -7.45
N TYR A 81 0.63 -6.42 -8.00
CA TYR A 81 1.36 -7.59 -7.52
C TYR A 81 2.76 -7.63 -8.11
N THR A 82 3.78 -7.38 -7.29
CA THR A 82 5.17 -7.21 -7.74
C THR A 82 5.93 -8.54 -7.89
N GLY A 83 5.31 -9.66 -7.51
CA GLY A 83 5.87 -11.01 -7.57
C GLY A 83 5.95 -11.67 -6.20
N PRO A 84 6.18 -13.00 -6.16
CA PRO A 84 6.16 -13.77 -4.92
C PRO A 84 7.30 -13.42 -3.94
N GLU A 85 8.32 -12.69 -4.38
CA GLU A 85 9.44 -12.23 -3.56
C GLU A 85 9.12 -10.98 -2.74
N TYR A 86 8.23 -10.12 -3.23
CA TYR A 86 7.96 -8.80 -2.65
C TYR A 86 6.48 -8.55 -2.34
N GLY A 87 5.57 -9.31 -2.95
CA GLY A 87 4.13 -9.21 -2.69
C GLY A 87 3.47 -8.00 -3.35
N TRP A 88 2.55 -7.36 -2.64
CA TRP A 88 1.77 -6.22 -3.14
C TRP A 88 2.46 -4.87 -2.96
N LEU A 89 2.21 -3.97 -3.90
CA LEU A 89 2.51 -2.53 -3.85
C LEU A 89 1.19 -1.77 -4.04
N SER A 90 0.97 -0.69 -3.29
CA SER A 90 -0.08 0.29 -3.61
C SER A 90 0.54 1.42 -4.43
N ASN A 91 0.26 1.50 -5.73
CA ASN A 91 0.83 2.53 -6.56
C ASN A 91 0.14 3.91 -6.41
N GLU A 92 0.80 4.97 -6.90
CA GLU A 92 0.28 6.34 -6.93
C GLU A 92 -0.45 6.66 -8.23
N PHE A 93 0.18 6.30 -9.35
CA PHE A 93 -0.38 6.37 -10.69
C PHE A 93 -0.79 4.97 -11.14
N LEU A 94 -1.91 4.86 -11.88
CA LEU A 94 -2.31 3.57 -12.43
C LEU A 94 -1.18 3.00 -13.29
N GLN A 95 -0.61 3.82 -14.16
CA GLN A 95 0.48 3.46 -15.06
C GLN A 95 1.84 3.85 -14.47
N PRO A 96 2.88 3.00 -14.59
CA PRO A 96 4.23 3.36 -14.18
C PRO A 96 4.73 4.64 -14.84
N VAL A 97 5.25 5.56 -14.04
CA VAL A 97 5.86 6.82 -14.48
C VAL A 97 7.39 6.70 -14.58
N SER A 98 8.04 7.56 -15.38
CA SER A 98 9.47 7.43 -15.67
C SER A 98 10.40 7.71 -14.49
N TYR A 99 9.88 8.39 -13.47
CA TYR A 99 10.55 8.70 -12.21
C TYR A 99 10.10 7.77 -11.07
N GLY A 100 9.34 6.72 -11.37
CA GLY A 100 8.95 5.73 -10.37
C GLY A 100 10.06 4.72 -10.07
N ALA A 101 10.01 4.17 -8.86
CA ALA A 101 10.74 2.99 -8.44
C ALA A 101 10.38 1.77 -9.30
N PRO A 102 11.13 0.65 -9.21
CA PRO A 102 10.77 -0.59 -9.89
C PRO A 102 9.31 -0.98 -9.64
N TYR A 103 8.64 -1.58 -10.63
CA TYR A 103 7.19 -1.85 -10.61
C TYR A 103 6.28 -0.61 -10.65
N GLY A 104 6.85 0.60 -10.73
CA GLY A 104 6.11 1.85 -10.92
C GLY A 104 5.82 2.64 -9.65
N GLY A 105 6.26 2.16 -8.47
CA GLY A 105 5.99 2.78 -7.18
C GLY A 105 6.54 4.20 -7.06
N VAL A 106 5.78 5.09 -6.42
CA VAL A 106 6.20 6.47 -6.11
C VAL A 106 6.01 6.72 -4.61
N VAL A 107 7.08 7.08 -3.90
CA VAL A 107 7.05 7.14 -2.42
C VAL A 107 6.31 8.37 -1.88
N ALA A 108 6.04 9.38 -2.72
CA ALA A 108 5.41 10.63 -2.31
C ALA A 108 4.10 10.40 -1.53
N ALA A 109 3.26 9.45 -1.98
CA ALA A 109 2.01 9.08 -1.31
C ALA A 109 2.07 7.81 -0.45
N ALA A 110 3.23 7.17 -0.25
CA ALA A 110 3.33 5.92 0.51
C ALA A 110 2.71 6.02 1.92
N GLY A 111 2.94 7.14 2.61
CA GLY A 111 2.34 7.38 3.93
C GLY A 111 0.82 7.47 3.90
N HIS A 112 0.23 7.99 2.82
CA HIS A 112 -1.23 8.01 2.61
C HIS A 112 -1.75 6.62 2.31
N GLN A 113 -1.09 5.89 1.40
CA GLN A 113 -1.49 4.57 0.93
C GLN A 113 -1.51 3.54 2.06
N ILE A 114 -0.47 3.55 2.92
CA ILE A 114 -0.41 2.72 4.13
C ILE A 114 -1.53 3.09 5.11
N THR A 115 -1.80 4.39 5.28
CA THR A 115 -2.82 4.89 6.22
C THR A 115 -4.25 4.58 5.75
N GLU A 116 -4.52 4.64 4.45
CA GLU A 116 -5.82 4.25 3.88
C GLU A 116 -5.99 2.72 3.92
N GLY A 117 -4.94 1.99 3.52
CA GLY A 117 -4.90 0.53 3.41
C GLY A 117 -5.04 -0.20 4.73
N ARG A 118 -4.66 0.41 5.86
CA ARG A 118 -4.76 -0.21 7.20
C ARG A 118 -6.16 -0.70 7.55
N TRP A 119 -7.20 -0.18 6.90
CA TRP A 119 -8.60 -0.58 7.09
C TRP A 119 -9.07 -1.72 6.18
N LEU A 120 -8.20 -2.25 5.32
CA LEU A 120 -8.47 -3.49 4.59
C LEU A 120 -8.39 -4.68 5.54
N ARG A 121 -9.27 -5.66 5.35
CA ARG A 121 -9.27 -6.86 6.21
C ARG A 121 -8.08 -7.74 5.94
N ASP A 122 -7.72 -7.99 4.68
CA ASP A 122 -6.45 -8.66 4.38
C ASP A 122 -5.30 -7.67 4.59
N GLN A 123 -4.57 -7.85 5.68
CA GLN A 123 -3.47 -6.98 6.04
C GLN A 123 -2.21 -7.24 5.20
N GLN A 124 -2.21 -8.28 4.35
CA GLN A 124 -1.09 -8.57 3.46
C GLN A 124 -0.81 -7.43 2.50
N TYR A 125 -1.85 -6.79 1.95
CA TYR A 125 -1.72 -5.68 1.02
C TYR A 125 -0.86 -4.54 1.59
N THR A 126 -1.16 -4.13 2.83
CA THR A 126 -0.43 -3.03 3.48
C THR A 126 0.92 -3.46 4.04
N LYS A 127 1.05 -4.70 4.51
CA LYS A 127 2.35 -5.21 5.01
C LYS A 127 3.37 -5.33 3.89
N ASP A 128 2.96 -5.85 2.74
CA ASP A 128 3.83 -5.95 1.57
C ASP A 128 4.20 -4.57 1.04
N ASP A 129 3.27 -3.61 1.05
CA ASP A 129 3.56 -2.22 0.68
C ASP A 129 4.60 -1.57 1.62
N ILE A 130 4.49 -1.81 2.93
CA ILE A 130 5.49 -1.40 3.92
C ILE A 130 6.85 -2.05 3.63
N ASP A 131 6.87 -3.37 3.43
CA ASP A 131 8.09 -4.12 3.15
C ASP A 131 8.72 -3.71 1.81
N TYR A 132 7.92 -3.45 0.78
CA TYR A 132 8.37 -2.94 -0.51
C TYR A 132 9.20 -1.67 -0.32
N TRP A 133 8.72 -0.71 0.48
CA TRP A 133 9.42 0.55 0.72
C TRP A 133 10.62 0.40 1.65
N LEU A 134 10.48 -0.34 2.75
CA LEU A 134 11.46 -0.36 3.84
C LEU A 134 12.54 -1.44 3.70
N ASN A 135 12.23 -2.52 2.98
CA ASN A 135 13.07 -3.72 2.88
C ASN A 135 13.16 -4.32 1.46
N GLY A 136 12.38 -3.79 0.51
CA GLY A 136 12.26 -4.28 -0.86
C GLY A 136 12.74 -3.27 -1.91
N PRO A 137 12.07 -3.18 -3.07
CA PRO A 137 12.49 -2.32 -4.18
C PRO A 137 12.64 -0.84 -3.85
N GLY A 138 11.95 -0.33 -2.83
CA GLY A 138 12.14 1.03 -2.32
C GLY A 138 13.57 1.31 -1.83
N GLN A 139 14.27 0.28 -1.34
CA GLN A 139 15.66 0.41 -0.87
C GLN A 139 16.70 0.26 -2.00
N PHE A 140 16.27 0.02 -3.24
CA PHE A 140 17.20 -0.18 -4.33
C PHE A 140 17.91 1.14 -4.69
N PRO A 141 19.17 1.08 -5.17
CA PRO A 141 19.86 2.27 -5.60
C PRO A 141 19.10 2.98 -6.72
N LYS A 142 18.99 4.31 -6.61
CA LYS A 142 18.45 5.16 -7.68
C LYS A 142 19.50 6.13 -8.22
N PRO A 143 19.34 6.61 -9.48
CA PRO A 143 20.17 7.68 -10.00
C PRO A 143 20.05 8.94 -9.14
N ARG A 144 21.16 9.65 -8.91
CA ARG A 144 21.18 10.94 -8.21
C ARG A 144 21.23 12.08 -9.22
N THR A 145 20.06 12.49 -9.70
CA THR A 145 19.91 13.52 -10.72
C THR A 145 18.72 14.41 -10.42
N ASP A 146 18.68 15.60 -11.01
CA ASP A 146 17.55 16.54 -10.87
C ASP A 146 16.20 15.95 -11.32
N ALA A 147 16.19 14.88 -12.11
CA ALA A 147 14.96 14.22 -12.53
C ALA A 147 14.35 13.27 -11.48
N VAL A 148 15.13 12.79 -10.50
CA VAL A 148 14.75 11.73 -9.54
C VAL A 148 15.44 11.94 -8.17
N ASN A 149 15.45 13.17 -7.68
CA ASN A 149 16.12 13.65 -6.47
C ASN A 149 17.65 13.43 -6.42
N PRO A 150 18.47 14.50 -6.57
CA PRO A 150 19.93 14.39 -6.53
C PRO A 150 20.52 14.18 -5.13
N ASP A 151 19.75 14.44 -4.07
CA ASP A 151 20.24 14.45 -2.68
C ASP A 151 20.21 13.05 -2.03
N THR A 152 19.42 12.12 -2.56
CA THR A 152 19.15 10.81 -1.94
C THR A 152 19.55 9.62 -2.82
N GLY A 153 19.82 8.47 -2.20
CA GLY A 153 20.46 7.32 -2.88
C GLY A 153 19.56 6.16 -3.26
N ASP A 154 18.34 6.14 -2.75
CA ASP A 154 17.37 5.04 -2.87
C ASP A 154 15.96 5.59 -3.03
N TRP A 155 15.06 4.78 -3.56
CA TRP A 155 13.70 5.18 -3.93
C TRP A 155 12.82 5.56 -2.74
N ALA A 156 13.03 4.98 -1.56
CA ALA A 156 12.27 5.29 -0.35
C ALA A 156 12.58 6.68 0.22
N HIS A 157 13.65 7.32 -0.24
CA HIS A 157 14.01 8.71 0.09
C HIS A 157 13.90 9.64 -1.12
N GLU A 158 13.21 9.26 -2.20
CA GLU A 158 13.01 10.17 -3.33
C GLU A 158 12.16 11.38 -2.92
N TYR A 159 11.10 11.14 -2.15
CA TYR A 159 10.26 12.18 -1.56
C TYR A 159 10.19 12.03 -0.05
N SER A 160 9.86 13.11 0.66
CA SER A 160 9.62 13.08 2.10
C SER A 160 8.50 12.09 2.46
N PHE A 161 8.73 11.25 3.48
CA PHE A 161 7.88 10.11 3.82
C PHE A 161 7.81 9.89 5.34
N TRP A 162 6.61 9.94 5.95
CA TRP A 162 6.35 9.68 7.38
C TRP A 162 6.18 8.19 7.71
N ALA A 163 7.16 7.38 7.30
CA ALA A 163 7.08 5.93 7.29
C ALA A 163 6.72 5.34 8.67
N ALA A 164 7.44 5.76 9.73
CA ALA A 164 7.24 5.15 11.05
C ALA A 164 5.87 5.52 11.63
N SER A 165 5.40 6.74 11.38
CA SER A 165 4.07 7.18 11.77
C SER A 165 2.99 6.35 11.08
N ALA A 166 3.13 6.09 9.77
CA ALA A 166 2.19 5.26 9.02
C ALA A 166 2.19 3.79 9.50
N VAL A 167 3.36 3.22 9.74
CA VAL A 167 3.50 1.86 10.31
C VAL A 167 2.90 1.76 11.72
N TRP A 168 3.12 2.77 12.57
CA TRP A 168 2.48 2.81 13.89
C TRP A 168 0.95 2.89 13.79
N GLN A 169 0.42 3.71 12.87
CA GLN A 169 -1.02 3.79 12.62
C GLN A 169 -1.60 2.50 12.05
N GLN A 170 -0.85 1.76 11.23
CA GLN A 170 -1.21 0.41 10.78
C GLN A 170 -1.25 -0.57 11.96
N TYR A 171 -0.24 -0.54 12.85
CA TYR A 171 -0.21 -1.36 14.06
C TYR A 171 -1.42 -1.12 14.95
N LEU A 172 -1.80 0.15 15.17
CA LEU A 172 -2.96 0.49 15.99
C LEU A 172 -4.29 -0.03 15.41
N ALA A 173 -4.36 -0.33 14.12
CA ALA A 173 -5.54 -0.91 13.47
C ALA A 173 -5.46 -2.43 13.38
N ALA A 174 -4.28 -2.99 13.06
CA ALA A 174 -4.08 -4.42 12.81
C ALA A 174 -3.75 -5.23 14.06
N GLY A 175 -3.12 -4.60 15.06
CA GLY A 175 -2.67 -5.23 16.31
C GLY A 175 -1.44 -6.13 16.17
N ASP A 176 -0.79 -6.19 15.00
CA ASP A 176 0.36 -7.07 14.75
C ASP A 176 1.67 -6.47 15.28
N ALA A 177 1.89 -6.63 16.59
CA ALA A 177 3.11 -6.17 17.24
C ALA A 177 4.37 -6.89 16.70
N GLY A 178 4.25 -8.13 16.22
CA GLY A 178 5.38 -8.91 15.73
C GLY A 178 5.96 -8.31 14.45
N PHE A 179 5.12 -8.07 13.45
CA PHE A 179 5.49 -7.37 12.23
C PHE A 179 6.08 -5.98 12.55
N THR A 180 5.35 -5.18 13.33
CA THR A 180 5.70 -3.79 13.66
C THR A 180 7.05 -3.66 14.36
N THR A 181 7.32 -4.52 15.35
CA THR A 181 8.61 -4.50 16.08
C THR A 181 9.75 -5.07 15.24
N GLY A 182 9.46 -5.98 14.31
CA GLY A 182 10.40 -6.41 13.28
C GLY A 182 10.88 -5.22 12.43
N GLU A 183 9.98 -4.31 12.06
CA GLU A 183 10.29 -3.12 11.26
C GLU A 183 11.13 -2.05 11.98
N GLN A 184 11.33 -2.14 13.29
CA GLN A 184 11.98 -1.08 14.09
C GLN A 184 13.32 -0.63 13.48
N GLN A 185 14.17 -1.56 13.06
CA GLN A 185 15.47 -1.21 12.47
C GLN A 185 15.33 -0.59 11.09
N ALA A 186 14.36 -1.02 10.28
CA ALA A 186 14.11 -0.43 8.98
C ALA A 186 13.58 1.01 9.09
N LEU A 187 12.70 1.26 10.05
CA LEU A 187 12.22 2.59 10.39
C LEU A 187 13.34 3.51 10.89
N ILE A 188 14.24 3.01 11.73
CA ILE A 188 15.43 3.76 12.17
C ILE A 188 16.35 4.09 10.98
N ARG A 189 16.52 3.16 10.02
CA ARG A 189 17.29 3.44 8.78
C ARG A 189 16.61 4.54 7.97
N GLN A 190 15.30 4.43 7.74
CA GLN A 190 14.51 5.43 7.01
C GLN A 190 14.58 6.82 7.67
N TYR A 191 14.43 6.89 9.00
CA TYR A 191 14.56 8.15 9.74
C TYR A 191 15.96 8.78 9.53
N ASN A 192 17.01 7.98 9.70
CA ASN A 192 18.39 8.45 9.62
C ASN A 192 18.85 8.73 8.18
N GLY A 193 18.17 8.21 7.16
CA GLY A 193 18.49 8.49 5.76
C GLY A 193 18.35 9.97 5.40
N TRP A 194 17.57 10.73 6.18
CA TRP A 194 17.43 12.19 6.07
C TRP A 194 18.52 12.99 6.80
N ALA A 195 19.56 12.36 7.35
CA ALA A 195 20.59 13.06 8.13
C ALA A 195 21.35 14.14 7.34
N ASN A 196 21.47 14.00 6.02
CA ASN A 196 22.06 15.02 5.14
C ASN A 196 21.17 16.26 4.94
N HIS A 197 19.89 16.18 5.34
CA HIS A 197 18.94 17.29 5.32
C HIS A 197 18.81 17.97 6.70
N PHE A 198 19.54 17.52 7.73
CA PHE A 198 19.44 18.08 9.07
C PHE A 198 20.47 19.20 9.32
N ASP A 199 19.99 20.40 9.62
CA ASP A 199 20.84 21.51 10.08
C ASP A 199 20.97 21.49 11.61
N SER A 200 22.12 21.02 12.10
CA SER A 200 22.39 20.93 13.54
C SER A 200 22.46 22.27 14.29
N SER A 201 22.61 23.41 13.60
CA SER A 201 22.66 24.73 14.23
C SER A 201 21.27 25.27 14.57
N LEU A 202 20.27 24.90 13.76
CA LEU A 202 18.86 25.24 13.96
C LEU A 202 18.06 24.10 14.61
N GLY A 203 18.53 22.86 14.47
CA GLY A 203 17.80 21.67 14.89
C GLY A 203 16.60 21.36 13.99
N LEU A 204 16.66 21.75 12.71
CA LEU A 204 15.59 21.57 11.72
C LEU A 204 16.09 20.79 10.51
N TYR A 205 15.18 20.06 9.88
CA TYR A 205 15.36 19.47 8.55
C TYR A 205 14.95 20.48 7.47
N TRP A 206 15.62 20.43 6.32
CA TRP A 206 15.27 21.21 5.13
C TRP A 206 14.88 20.29 3.98
N GLN A 207 14.07 20.81 3.04
CA GLN A 207 13.71 20.10 1.82
C GLN A 207 13.46 21.09 0.67
N VAL A 208 13.62 20.61 -0.56
CA VAL A 208 13.20 21.33 -1.78
C VAL A 208 11.74 20.97 -2.09
N PRO A 209 10.85 21.94 -2.41
CA PRO A 209 9.42 21.69 -2.59
C PRO A 209 9.07 20.52 -3.52
N VAL A 210 9.75 20.37 -4.66
CA VAL A 210 9.52 19.22 -5.57
C VAL A 210 9.76 17.87 -4.89
N TRP A 211 10.77 17.75 -4.03
CA TRP A 211 11.08 16.53 -3.26
C TRP A 211 10.25 16.40 -1.97
N ASP A 212 9.42 17.40 -1.67
CA ASP A 212 8.30 17.33 -0.72
C ASP A 212 6.97 17.03 -1.42
N ALA A 213 7.00 16.71 -2.73
CA ALA A 213 5.83 16.55 -3.58
C ALA A 213 4.94 17.80 -3.66
N THR A 214 5.55 18.99 -3.62
CA THR A 214 4.88 20.31 -3.57
C THR A 214 5.57 21.31 -4.51
N GLU A 215 5.92 20.89 -5.73
CA GLU A 215 6.62 21.73 -6.72
C GLU A 215 5.89 23.04 -7.05
N PHE A 216 6.66 24.07 -7.40
CA PHE A 216 6.10 25.40 -7.69
C PHE A 216 5.18 25.96 -6.59
N SER A 217 5.48 25.68 -5.33
CA SER A 217 4.82 26.36 -4.22
C SER A 217 5.37 27.79 -4.07
N PRO A 218 4.75 28.66 -3.25
CA PRO A 218 5.30 29.97 -2.91
C PRO A 218 6.80 29.99 -2.61
N SER A 219 7.34 29.00 -1.90
CA SER A 219 8.77 28.94 -1.59
C SER A 219 9.64 28.69 -2.84
N SER A 220 9.16 27.93 -3.81
CA SER A 220 9.81 27.76 -5.10
C SER A 220 9.90 29.08 -5.87
N TYR A 221 8.82 29.86 -5.89
CA TYR A 221 8.74 31.14 -6.62
C TYR A 221 9.57 32.27 -6.02
N GLU A 222 9.88 32.19 -4.72
CA GLU A 222 10.83 33.11 -4.07
C GLU A 222 12.30 32.76 -4.39
N SER A 223 12.54 31.70 -5.17
CA SER A 223 13.86 31.29 -5.64
C SER A 223 14.08 31.61 -7.13
N SER A 224 15.33 31.47 -7.60
CA SER A 224 15.66 31.67 -9.03
C SER A 224 15.30 30.48 -9.93
N ASP A 225 14.98 29.32 -9.35
CA ASP A 225 14.57 28.11 -10.05
C ASP A 225 13.25 27.62 -9.44
N PRO A 226 12.10 27.94 -10.04
CA PRO A 226 10.80 27.65 -9.45
C PRO A 226 10.41 26.16 -9.46
N TYR A 227 11.29 25.26 -9.90
CA TYR A 227 11.06 23.82 -9.85
C TYR A 227 12.05 23.11 -8.90
N HIS A 228 13.36 23.23 -9.14
CA HIS A 228 14.39 22.58 -8.30
C HIS A 228 14.94 23.48 -7.19
N GLY A 229 14.49 24.74 -7.11
CA GLY A 229 14.88 25.70 -6.08
C GLY A 229 13.85 25.81 -4.95
N GLY A 230 14.09 26.76 -4.04
CA GLY A 230 13.21 26.99 -2.89
C GLY A 230 13.51 26.10 -1.68
N ALA A 231 14.72 25.54 -1.58
CA ALA A 231 15.14 24.78 -0.41
C ALA A 231 14.85 25.56 0.88
N GLY A 232 14.07 24.96 1.78
CA GLY A 232 13.53 25.62 2.96
C GLY A 232 13.42 24.67 4.16
N PHE A 233 13.40 25.25 5.36
CA PHE A 233 13.06 24.54 6.58
C PHE A 233 11.54 24.47 6.70
N ARG A 234 10.95 23.47 6.06
CA ARG A 234 9.51 23.38 5.80
C ARG A 234 8.75 22.71 6.95
N PRO A 235 7.51 23.15 7.28
CA PRO A 235 6.69 22.48 8.28
C PRO A 235 6.44 20.98 8.01
N THR A 236 6.41 20.57 6.75
CA THR A 236 6.23 19.19 6.26
C THR A 236 7.26 18.21 6.83
N ILE A 237 8.48 18.19 6.28
CA ILE A 237 9.52 17.20 6.63
C ILE A 237 9.86 17.22 8.13
N ASN A 238 9.77 18.39 8.78
CA ASN A 238 9.99 18.50 10.22
C ASN A 238 8.85 17.86 11.03
N ALA A 239 7.59 18.02 10.62
CA ALA A 239 6.47 17.33 11.25
C ALA A 239 6.52 15.82 10.99
N TYR A 240 6.90 15.39 9.78
CA TYR A 240 7.07 13.98 9.43
C TYR A 240 8.16 13.33 10.30
N GLN A 241 9.34 13.96 10.40
CA GLN A 241 10.42 13.48 11.28
C GLN A 241 10.01 13.51 12.76
N TYR A 242 9.23 14.50 13.22
CA TYR A 242 8.70 14.50 14.58
C TYR A 242 7.79 13.29 14.83
N GLY A 243 6.81 13.07 13.95
CA GLY A 243 5.89 11.94 14.02
C GLY A 243 6.64 10.61 14.01
N ASP A 244 7.61 10.47 13.11
CA ASP A 244 8.37 9.24 12.96
C ASP A 244 9.25 8.96 14.17
N ALA A 245 9.86 9.98 14.77
CA ALA A 245 10.59 9.81 16.02
C ALA A 245 9.66 9.35 17.15
N MET A 246 8.47 9.93 17.28
CA MET A 246 7.50 9.51 18.29
C MET A 246 7.04 8.06 18.06
N ALA A 247 6.77 7.69 16.81
CA ALA A 247 6.38 6.34 16.43
C ALA A 247 7.49 5.32 16.70
N ILE A 248 8.74 5.59 16.31
CA ILE A 248 9.89 4.72 16.61
C ILE A 248 10.03 4.52 18.12
N ALA A 249 9.85 5.58 18.91
CA ALA A 249 9.92 5.46 20.36
C ALA A 249 8.79 4.58 20.94
N GLN A 250 7.58 4.68 20.39
CA GLN A 250 6.44 3.84 20.77
C GLN A 250 6.66 2.38 20.39
N ILE A 251 7.17 2.11 19.18
CA ILE A 251 7.53 0.77 18.70
C ILE A 251 8.62 0.15 19.58
N ALA A 252 9.71 0.89 19.85
CA ALA A 252 10.77 0.44 20.76
C ALA A 252 10.24 0.12 22.17
N SER A 253 9.22 0.84 22.63
CA SER A 253 8.60 0.58 23.93
C SER A 253 7.83 -0.75 23.97
N LEU A 254 7.33 -1.27 22.83
CA LEU A 254 6.65 -2.57 22.76
C LEU A 254 7.58 -3.74 23.13
N THR A 255 8.88 -3.62 22.84
CA THR A 255 9.90 -4.64 23.14
C THR A 255 10.69 -4.35 24.42
N GLY A 256 10.41 -3.22 25.09
CA GLY A 256 11.14 -2.79 26.27
C GLY A 256 12.50 -2.14 25.97
N ASP A 257 12.76 -1.73 24.72
CA ASP A 257 13.97 -0.99 24.33
C ASP A 257 13.88 0.48 24.78
N THR A 258 14.10 0.70 26.08
CA THR A 258 14.02 2.03 26.69
C THR A 258 15.10 2.99 26.20
N ALA A 259 16.21 2.49 25.66
CA ALA A 259 17.31 3.33 25.19
C ALA A 259 16.92 4.01 23.86
N THR A 260 16.46 3.23 22.89
CA THR A 260 15.94 3.76 21.62
C THR A 260 14.73 4.64 21.87
N ALA A 261 13.79 4.21 22.72
CA ALA A 261 12.62 5.01 23.06
C ALA A 261 12.99 6.39 23.62
N SER A 262 13.94 6.45 24.56
CA SER A 262 14.39 7.72 25.14
C SER A 262 15.15 8.60 24.14
N ASP A 263 15.96 8.02 23.25
CA ASP A 263 16.69 8.79 22.23
C ASP A 263 15.72 9.49 21.29
N PHE A 264 14.76 8.73 20.74
CA PHE A 264 13.81 9.27 19.77
C PHE A 264 12.78 10.23 20.39
N VAL A 265 12.33 10.01 21.63
CA VAL A 265 11.57 11.04 22.37
C VAL A 265 12.37 12.32 22.54
N GLY A 266 13.68 12.21 22.81
CA GLY A 266 14.58 13.36 22.90
C GLY A 266 14.67 14.12 21.58
N ARG A 267 14.87 13.41 20.46
CA ARG A 267 14.91 13.99 19.11
C ARG A 267 13.61 14.70 18.75
N ALA A 268 12.48 14.04 18.96
CA ALA A 268 11.15 14.62 18.73
C ALA A 268 10.95 15.90 19.55
N SER A 269 11.29 15.88 20.84
CA SER A 269 11.17 17.04 21.73
C SER A 269 12.05 18.22 21.29
N SER A 270 13.29 17.94 20.87
CA SER A 270 14.19 18.96 20.32
C SER A 270 13.66 19.56 19.02
N LEU A 271 13.13 18.72 18.13
CA LEU A 271 12.58 19.16 16.85
C LEU A 271 11.29 19.99 17.02
N GLN A 272 10.41 19.59 17.94
CA GLN A 272 9.24 20.37 18.35
C GLN A 272 9.63 21.76 18.85
N THR A 273 10.66 21.83 19.71
CA THR A 273 11.18 23.10 20.22
C THR A 273 11.75 23.97 19.11
N ALA A 274 12.49 23.37 18.16
CA ALA A 274 13.06 24.07 17.03
C ALA A 274 11.97 24.62 16.09
N MET A 275 10.98 23.81 15.72
CA MET A 275 9.84 24.25 14.89
C MET A 275 9.08 25.41 15.54
N GLN A 276 8.79 25.31 16.85
CA GLN A 276 8.13 26.39 17.57
C GLN A 276 8.96 27.68 17.60
N SER A 277 10.28 27.56 17.70
CA SER A 277 11.18 28.72 17.84
C SER A 277 11.45 29.42 16.51
N HIS A 278 11.47 28.67 15.41
CA HIS A 278 11.93 29.15 14.13
C HIS A 278 10.82 29.29 13.10
N LEU A 279 9.84 28.39 13.08
CA LEU A 279 8.83 28.33 12.01
C LEU A 279 7.47 28.87 12.42
N TRP A 280 7.17 28.96 13.73
CA TRP A 280 5.96 29.60 14.23
C TRP A 280 6.12 31.12 14.33
N ASP A 281 5.22 31.86 13.68
CA ASP A 281 5.12 33.30 13.88
C ASP A 281 4.00 33.62 14.89
N PRO A 282 4.32 34.10 16.10
CA PRO A 282 3.30 34.39 17.12
C PRO A 282 2.40 35.58 16.77
N SER A 283 2.83 36.49 15.89
CA SER A 283 2.04 37.64 15.46
C SER A 283 1.07 37.29 14.34
N ARG A 284 1.48 36.38 13.45
CA ARG A 284 0.67 35.87 12.33
C ARG A 284 -0.07 34.58 12.66
N GLN A 285 0.22 33.98 13.82
CA GLN A 285 -0.37 32.76 14.39
C GLN A 285 -0.39 31.60 13.39
N PHE A 286 0.75 31.31 12.78
CA PHE A 286 0.87 30.28 11.77
C PHE A 286 2.30 29.74 11.64
N PHE A 287 2.45 28.50 11.16
CA PHE A 287 3.75 27.92 10.78
C PHE A 287 4.08 28.25 9.33
N TYR A 288 5.27 28.79 9.09
CA TYR A 288 5.73 29.22 7.77
C TYR A 288 6.97 28.44 7.33
N ASP A 289 7.16 28.33 6.02
CA ASP A 289 8.46 27.95 5.46
C ASP A 289 9.48 29.07 5.73
N MET A 290 10.71 28.65 6.00
CA MET A 290 11.87 29.51 6.19
C MET A 290 12.91 29.15 5.13
N PRO A 291 13.14 30.00 4.12
CA PRO A 291 14.13 29.71 3.08
C PRO A 291 15.49 29.43 3.69
N ARG A 292 16.14 28.34 3.26
CA ARG A 292 17.48 27.96 3.71
C ARG A 292 18.54 28.84 3.04
N ASP A 293 18.39 29.02 1.74
CA ASP A 293 19.42 29.64 0.91
C ASP A 293 19.29 31.17 0.90
N ASN A 294 20.42 31.87 0.98
CA ASN A 294 20.51 33.34 0.95
C ASN A 294 19.69 34.07 2.04
N ASN A 295 19.39 33.42 3.18
CA ASN A 295 18.56 33.97 4.25
C ASN A 295 19.31 34.08 5.61
N PRO A 296 20.33 34.94 5.74
CA PRO A 296 21.15 35.03 6.96
C PRO A 296 20.39 35.55 8.19
N SER A 297 19.20 36.15 7.98
CA SER A 297 18.32 36.61 9.07
C SER A 297 17.32 35.55 9.52
N HIS A 298 17.26 34.39 8.87
CA HIS A 298 16.26 33.35 9.14
C HIS A 298 14.84 33.91 9.08
N ALA A 299 14.57 34.75 8.08
CA ALA A 299 13.24 35.33 7.87
C ALA A 299 12.30 34.25 7.33
N LEU A 300 11.08 34.22 7.88
CA LEU A 300 9.99 33.40 7.37
C LEU A 300 9.42 33.99 6.08
N LEU A 301 8.83 33.14 5.23
CA LEU A 301 8.05 33.61 4.10
C LEU A 301 6.83 34.43 4.58
N ASP A 302 6.35 35.31 3.70
CA ASP A 302 5.14 36.11 3.96
C ASP A 302 3.86 35.31 3.72
N THR A 303 3.92 34.29 2.87
CA THR A 303 2.77 33.47 2.42
C THR A 303 2.53 32.29 3.34
N ARG A 304 1.28 32.11 3.81
CA ARG A 304 0.80 30.87 4.42
C ARG A 304 0.49 29.85 3.34
N GLU A 305 1.02 28.66 3.53
CA GLU A 305 0.72 27.47 2.75
C GLU A 305 -0.06 26.48 3.63
N GLU A 306 -0.91 25.65 3.03
CA GLU A 306 -1.74 24.67 3.72
C GLU A 306 -0.91 23.68 4.54
N MET A 307 0.29 23.34 4.04
CA MET A 307 1.27 22.53 4.75
C MET A 307 1.58 23.00 6.19
N GLY A 308 1.33 24.28 6.51
CA GLY A 308 1.44 24.80 7.87
C GLY A 308 0.50 24.13 8.89
N PHE A 309 -0.51 23.38 8.44
CA PHE A 309 -1.39 22.56 9.28
C PHE A 309 -0.90 21.13 9.51
N VAL A 310 0.06 20.64 8.72
CA VAL A 310 0.61 19.28 8.82
C VAL A 310 1.15 18.95 10.23
N PRO A 311 1.75 19.87 11.02
CA PRO A 311 2.17 19.56 12.38
C PRO A 311 1.07 18.95 13.28
N TRP A 312 -0.19 19.36 13.13
CA TRP A 312 -1.31 18.81 13.93
C TRP A 312 -1.68 17.37 13.56
N MET A 313 -1.32 16.89 12.37
CA MET A 313 -1.47 15.48 11.99
C MET A 313 -0.70 14.54 12.93
N PHE A 314 0.34 15.06 13.60
CA PHE A 314 1.22 14.30 14.50
C PHE A 314 1.13 14.75 15.97
N ASP A 315 0.11 15.53 16.34
CA ASP A 315 -0.04 16.09 17.70
C ASP A 315 1.16 16.93 18.16
N MET A 316 1.83 17.61 17.22
CA MET A 316 3.08 18.32 17.47
C MET A 316 2.91 19.72 18.11
N PRO A 317 2.00 20.60 17.66
CA PRO A 317 1.95 21.98 18.20
C PRO A 317 1.39 22.06 19.61
N ALA A 318 1.59 23.20 20.28
CA ALA A 318 0.95 23.46 21.56
C ALA A 318 -0.54 23.79 21.37
N ALA A 319 -1.37 23.53 22.38
CA ALA A 319 -2.80 23.83 22.31
C ALA A 319 -3.12 25.32 22.05
N GLY A 320 -2.21 26.21 22.47
CA GLY A 320 -2.31 27.66 22.23
C GLY A 320 -2.17 28.08 20.77
N ASP A 321 -1.68 27.20 19.89
CA ASP A 321 -1.44 27.48 18.47
C ASP A 321 -2.68 27.22 17.59
N SER A 322 -3.75 26.68 18.18
CA SER A 322 -5.04 26.43 17.52
C SER A 322 -5.69 27.63 16.79
N PRO A 323 -5.40 28.92 17.10
CA PRO A 323 -5.88 30.04 16.29
C PRO A 323 -5.47 29.99 14.81
N ALA A 324 -4.41 29.24 14.44
CA ALA A 324 -4.01 29.03 13.05
C ALA A 324 -5.18 28.52 12.18
N PHE A 325 -6.01 27.63 12.72
CA PHE A 325 -7.15 27.03 12.02
C PHE A 325 -8.25 28.03 11.63
N ALA A 326 -8.23 29.26 12.17
CA ALA A 326 -9.13 30.31 11.71
C ALA A 326 -8.96 30.59 10.21
N GLN A 327 -7.76 30.36 9.65
CA GLN A 327 -7.46 30.57 8.23
C GLN A 327 -8.19 29.60 7.30
N LEU A 328 -8.57 28.40 7.77
CA LEU A 328 -9.37 27.45 6.98
C LEU A 328 -10.81 27.92 6.73
N LYS A 329 -11.28 28.89 7.53
CA LYS A 329 -12.62 29.48 7.40
C LYS A 329 -12.60 30.88 6.80
N ASP A 330 -11.41 31.46 6.60
CA ASP A 330 -11.27 32.79 6.02
C ASP A 330 -11.29 32.68 4.48
N PRO A 331 -12.20 33.38 3.77
CA PRO A 331 -12.24 33.39 2.30
C PRO A 331 -11.03 34.07 1.65
N ASN A 332 -10.22 34.82 2.40
CA ASN A 332 -8.91 35.29 1.95
C ASN A 332 -7.75 34.42 2.48
N GLY A 333 -8.06 33.46 3.36
CA GLY A 333 -7.15 32.43 3.84
C GLY A 333 -7.21 31.23 2.91
N PHE A 334 -7.68 30.09 3.39
CA PHE A 334 -7.75 28.85 2.61
C PHE A 334 -9.17 28.45 2.20
N ALA A 335 -10.21 29.15 2.68
CA ALA A 335 -11.58 28.77 2.39
C ALA A 335 -11.93 29.00 0.91
N ALA A 336 -12.42 27.95 0.26
CA ALA A 336 -12.87 27.98 -1.13
C ALA A 336 -14.06 27.05 -1.35
N VAL A 337 -14.71 27.14 -2.52
CA VAL A 337 -15.88 26.31 -2.85
C VAL A 337 -15.49 24.83 -2.97
N TYR A 338 -14.31 24.58 -3.52
CA TYR A 338 -13.69 23.27 -3.70
C TYR A 338 -12.28 23.32 -3.11
N GLY A 339 -12.19 23.60 -1.81
CA GLY A 339 -10.93 23.76 -1.09
C GLY A 339 -10.72 22.72 0.02
N PRO A 340 -9.78 22.98 0.95
CA PRO A 340 -8.94 24.18 1.05
C PRO A 340 -7.96 24.38 -0.12
N THR A 341 -7.47 25.60 -0.29
CA THR A 341 -6.39 25.94 -1.24
C THR A 341 -5.03 25.62 -0.63
N THR A 342 -4.05 25.17 -1.42
CA THR A 342 -2.69 24.92 -0.90
C THR A 342 -1.93 26.19 -0.53
N THR A 343 -2.34 27.34 -1.07
CA THR A 343 -1.77 28.66 -0.76
C THR A 343 -2.88 29.62 -0.32
N GLU A 344 -2.61 30.49 0.66
CA GLU A 344 -3.60 31.47 1.10
C GLU A 344 -4.00 32.42 -0.05
N ARG A 345 -5.30 32.67 -0.19
CA ARG A 345 -5.88 33.42 -1.31
C ARG A 345 -5.46 34.89 -1.37
N ARG A 346 -4.95 35.44 -0.26
CA ARG A 346 -4.38 36.80 -0.18
C ARG A 346 -2.92 36.89 -0.61
N SER A 347 -2.25 35.77 -0.87
CA SER A 347 -0.87 35.77 -1.34
C SER A 347 -0.77 36.34 -2.76
N GLN A 348 0.37 36.94 -3.08
CA GLN A 348 0.72 37.30 -4.46
C GLN A 348 0.90 36.08 -5.36
N TRP A 349 1.19 34.92 -4.77
CA TRP A 349 1.43 33.67 -5.48
C TRP A 349 0.15 32.85 -5.70
N PHE A 350 -0.98 33.25 -5.11
CA PHE A 350 -2.24 32.52 -5.26
C PHE A 350 -2.63 32.35 -6.73
N MET A 351 -2.66 31.10 -7.20
CA MET A 351 -2.97 30.70 -8.58
C MET A 351 -2.09 31.40 -9.64
N HIS A 352 -0.83 31.73 -9.31
CA HIS A 352 0.08 32.50 -10.16
C HIS A 352 0.29 31.87 -11.55
N GLU A 353 0.54 30.56 -11.61
CA GLU A 353 0.72 29.80 -12.86
C GLU A 353 -0.11 28.51 -12.93
N ALA A 354 -1.14 28.37 -12.09
CA ALA A 354 -1.98 27.17 -11.96
C ALA A 354 -2.66 26.66 -13.26
N ALA A 355 -2.58 27.41 -14.35
CA ALA A 355 -3.00 26.93 -15.67
C ALA A 355 -2.04 25.89 -16.29
N GLN A 356 -0.85 25.71 -15.72
CA GLN A 356 0.16 24.73 -16.15
C GLN A 356 0.33 23.67 -15.07
N CYS A 357 0.43 22.38 -15.44
CA CYS A 357 0.73 21.35 -14.44
C CYS A 357 2.22 21.41 -14.03
N CYS A 358 2.57 21.13 -12.78
CA CYS A 358 1.68 20.78 -11.65
C CYS A 358 1.91 21.76 -10.49
N ARG A 359 1.21 22.91 -10.47
CA ARG A 359 1.47 23.98 -9.47
C ARG A 359 0.79 23.76 -8.12
N TRP A 360 1.53 24.01 -7.05
CA TRP A 360 1.08 23.99 -5.64
C TRP A 360 0.82 25.40 -5.08
N ASP A 361 0.55 26.36 -5.95
CA ASP A 361 0.46 27.79 -5.66
C ASP A 361 -0.96 28.28 -5.35
N GLY A 362 -1.91 27.39 -5.08
CA GLY A 362 -3.30 27.78 -4.87
C GLY A 362 -4.36 26.72 -5.16
N PRO A 363 -4.21 25.83 -6.15
CA PRO A 363 -5.18 24.75 -6.38
C PRO A 363 -5.45 23.93 -5.13
N SER A 364 -6.62 23.29 -5.06
CA SER A 364 -6.89 22.33 -3.99
C SER A 364 -6.28 20.98 -4.36
N TRP A 365 -5.38 20.48 -3.52
CA TRP A 365 -4.73 19.18 -3.70
C TRP A 365 -5.26 18.18 -2.66
N PRO A 366 -5.84 17.04 -3.08
CA PRO A 366 -6.30 15.98 -2.18
C PRO A 366 -5.25 15.55 -1.15
N TYR A 367 -3.97 15.56 -1.54
CA TYR A 367 -2.83 15.22 -0.68
C TYR A 367 -2.84 16.04 0.62
N GLU A 368 -2.63 17.36 0.53
CA GLU A 368 -2.60 18.25 1.70
C GLU A 368 -3.97 18.41 2.35
N THR A 369 -5.06 18.43 1.57
CA THR A 369 -6.43 18.47 2.12
C THR A 369 -6.68 17.31 3.09
N SER A 370 -6.23 16.10 2.74
CA SER A 370 -6.39 14.92 3.59
C SER A 370 -5.52 14.96 4.85
N GLN A 371 -4.30 15.51 4.77
CA GLN A 371 -3.44 15.75 5.93
C GLN A 371 -4.05 16.80 6.88
N THR A 372 -4.54 17.91 6.32
CA THR A 372 -5.23 18.97 7.06
C THR A 372 -6.44 18.44 7.79
N LEU A 373 -7.28 17.61 7.14
CA LEU A 373 -8.43 16.97 7.79
C LEU A 373 -8.00 16.06 8.95
N THR A 374 -6.92 15.30 8.82
CA THR A 374 -6.37 14.50 9.92
C THR A 374 -5.92 15.40 11.09
N GLY A 375 -5.23 16.51 10.80
CA GLY A 375 -4.83 17.49 11.82
C GLY A 375 -6.02 18.15 12.52
N VAL A 376 -7.11 18.45 11.79
CA VAL A 376 -8.35 18.96 12.38
C VAL A 376 -9.01 17.91 13.28
N ALA A 377 -9.05 16.64 12.86
CA ALA A 377 -9.60 15.56 13.68
C ALA A 377 -8.83 15.43 15.00
N ASN A 378 -7.50 15.42 14.95
CA ASN A 378 -6.64 15.37 16.13
C ASN A 378 -6.84 16.59 17.05
N LEU A 379 -6.95 17.81 16.50
CA LEU A 379 -7.26 19.02 17.27
C LEU A 379 -8.59 18.88 18.05
N LEU A 380 -9.60 18.27 17.44
CA LEU A 380 -10.91 18.13 18.08
C LEU A 380 -10.93 17.01 19.13
N ASP A 381 -10.12 15.98 18.95
CA ASP A 381 -10.15 14.77 19.77
C ASP A 381 -9.12 14.73 20.91
N ASP A 382 -7.91 15.22 20.66
CA ASP A 382 -6.73 14.95 21.49
C ASP A 382 -6.18 16.24 22.15
N TYR A 383 -6.64 17.41 21.71
CA TYR A 383 -6.33 18.71 22.33
C TYR A 383 -7.43 19.18 23.29
N PRO A 384 -7.10 20.10 24.23
CA PRO A 384 -8.11 20.78 25.03
C PRO A 384 -9.14 21.51 24.17
N ALA A 385 -10.39 21.55 24.64
CA ALA A 385 -11.48 22.21 23.94
C ALA A 385 -11.13 23.67 23.54
N GLN A 386 -11.41 24.01 22.29
CA GLN A 386 -11.14 25.31 21.68
C GLN A 386 -12.40 25.84 20.95
N ASN A 387 -12.38 27.10 20.50
CA ASN A 387 -13.53 27.77 19.87
C ASN A 387 -13.30 28.20 18.40
N VAL A 388 -12.18 27.79 17.81
CA VAL A 388 -11.76 28.04 16.43
C VAL A 388 -12.43 27.06 15.46
N LEU A 389 -12.49 25.77 15.79
CA LEU A 389 -13.16 24.74 15.00
C LEU A 389 -14.08 23.88 15.86
N SER A 390 -15.15 23.38 15.25
CA SER A 390 -16.10 22.44 15.84
C SER A 390 -16.18 21.17 14.99
N ALA A 391 -16.79 20.11 15.54
CA ALA A 391 -17.09 18.90 14.79
C ALA A 391 -17.95 19.16 13.53
N ALA A 392 -18.83 20.17 13.57
CA ALA A 392 -19.59 20.60 12.41
C ALA A 392 -18.71 21.23 11.31
N ASP A 393 -17.64 21.95 11.70
CA ASP A 393 -16.67 22.49 10.74
C ASP A 393 -15.91 21.34 10.06
N TYR A 394 -15.48 20.32 10.82
CA TYR A 394 -14.84 19.12 10.26
C TYR A 394 -15.74 18.42 9.22
N VAL A 395 -17.01 18.19 9.55
CA VAL A 395 -17.98 17.55 8.64
C VAL A 395 -18.20 18.41 7.40
N SER A 396 -18.26 19.73 7.54
CA SER A 396 -18.36 20.65 6.40
C SER A 396 -17.13 20.57 5.50
N MET A 397 -15.92 20.51 6.08
CA MET A 397 -14.68 20.38 5.30
C MET A 397 -14.60 19.03 4.59
N LEU A 398 -14.96 17.94 5.25
CA LEU A 398 -15.00 16.61 4.64
C LEU A 398 -16.05 16.54 3.52
N HIS A 399 -17.20 17.20 3.68
CA HIS A 399 -18.19 17.34 2.60
C HIS A 399 -17.61 18.12 1.41
N THR A 400 -16.91 19.23 1.65
CA THR A 400 -16.22 20.01 0.61
C THR A 400 -15.14 19.18 -0.11
N TYR A 401 -14.37 18.38 0.64
CA TYR A 401 -13.38 17.48 0.04
C TYR A 401 -14.06 16.35 -0.77
N ALA A 402 -15.21 15.84 -0.32
CA ALA A 402 -16.00 14.94 -1.14
C ALA A 402 -16.54 15.65 -2.40
N ALA A 403 -16.86 16.95 -2.35
CA ALA A 403 -17.35 17.73 -3.50
C ALA A 403 -16.29 17.90 -4.60
N THR A 404 -15.01 18.00 -4.23
CA THR A 404 -13.92 18.09 -5.22
C THR A 404 -13.80 16.79 -6.02
N GLN A 405 -14.18 15.66 -5.42
CA GLN A 405 -14.07 14.31 -5.99
C GLN A 405 -15.23 13.94 -6.92
N TYR A 406 -15.63 14.86 -7.80
CA TYR A 406 -16.65 14.63 -8.82
C TYR A 406 -16.23 15.15 -10.19
N ARG A 407 -16.62 14.40 -11.23
CA ARG A 407 -16.56 14.84 -12.62
C ARG A 407 -17.85 14.44 -13.32
N ASN A 408 -18.52 15.41 -13.95
CA ASN A 408 -19.81 15.19 -14.62
C ASN A 408 -20.89 14.55 -13.72
N GLY A 409 -20.86 14.85 -12.42
CA GLY A 409 -21.82 14.33 -11.43
C GLY A 409 -21.61 12.86 -11.05
N GLN A 410 -20.44 12.29 -11.32
CA GLN A 410 -20.01 10.98 -10.81
C GLN A 410 -18.74 11.14 -9.97
N PRO A 411 -18.51 10.30 -8.95
CA PRO A 411 -17.26 10.28 -8.22
C PRO A 411 -16.05 10.15 -9.16
N TYR A 412 -15.04 10.98 -8.95
CA TYR A 412 -13.83 11.04 -9.76
C TYR A 412 -12.73 11.82 -9.02
N VAL A 413 -11.52 11.27 -8.92
CA VAL A 413 -10.34 11.95 -8.37
C VAL A 413 -9.26 12.09 -9.44
N ALA A 414 -8.60 13.26 -9.47
CA ALA A 414 -7.38 13.49 -10.22
C ALA A 414 -6.35 14.22 -9.34
N GLU A 415 -5.36 14.88 -9.94
CA GLU A 415 -4.24 15.46 -9.18
C GLU A 415 -4.64 16.72 -8.40
N ALA A 416 -5.23 17.74 -9.06
CA ALA A 416 -5.65 18.97 -8.39
C ALA A 416 -6.96 19.56 -8.95
N HIS A 417 -7.71 20.21 -8.06
CA HIS A 417 -9.01 20.80 -8.34
C HIS A 417 -8.95 22.34 -8.33
N ASP A 418 -9.66 22.99 -9.25
CA ASP A 418 -9.84 24.44 -9.21
C ASP A 418 -10.60 24.82 -7.92
N PRO A 419 -10.12 25.78 -7.10
CA PRO A 419 -10.74 26.05 -5.82
C PRO A 419 -12.10 26.75 -5.89
N ASP A 420 -12.44 27.37 -7.01
CA ASP A 420 -13.68 28.13 -7.21
C ASP A 420 -14.60 27.53 -8.30
N GLN A 421 -14.06 26.69 -9.20
CA GLN A 421 -14.79 26.06 -10.30
C GLN A 421 -14.89 24.54 -10.11
N GLY A 422 -16.01 23.94 -10.52
CA GLY A 422 -16.28 22.51 -10.38
C GLY A 422 -15.54 21.63 -11.40
N ASN A 423 -14.24 21.83 -11.57
CA ASN A 423 -13.41 21.05 -12.49
C ASN A 423 -12.02 20.76 -11.93
N TRP A 424 -11.55 19.56 -12.22
CA TRP A 424 -10.14 19.19 -12.13
C TRP A 424 -9.32 20.00 -13.14
N ILE A 425 -8.13 20.45 -12.74
CA ILE A 425 -7.23 21.27 -13.58
C ILE A 425 -5.97 20.52 -14.00
N TYR A 426 -5.58 19.48 -13.26
CA TYR A 426 -4.52 18.53 -13.61
C TYR A 426 -5.15 17.14 -13.78
N ASP A 427 -5.78 16.97 -14.94
CA ASP A 427 -6.56 15.79 -15.32
C ASP A 427 -6.20 15.42 -16.76
N SER A 428 -5.21 14.54 -16.91
CA SER A 428 -4.69 14.11 -18.20
C SER A 428 -4.87 12.61 -18.41
N THR A 429 -5.12 12.23 -19.65
CA THR A 429 -5.48 10.86 -20.02
C THR A 429 -4.30 9.90 -19.91
N ASN A 430 -4.52 8.74 -19.31
CA ASN A 430 -3.51 7.71 -18.98
C ASN A 430 -2.47 8.18 -17.96
N HIS A 431 -2.88 9.05 -17.04
CA HIS A 431 -1.98 9.60 -16.05
C HIS A 431 -2.75 9.93 -14.78
N SER A 432 -3.60 10.96 -14.82
CA SER A 432 -4.18 11.57 -13.62
C SER A 432 -5.48 10.90 -13.18
N GLU A 433 -6.05 9.98 -13.96
CA GLU A 433 -7.33 9.35 -13.62
C GLU A 433 -7.20 8.44 -12.41
N ASP A 434 -8.17 8.53 -11.48
CA ASP A 434 -8.23 7.69 -10.28
C ASP A 434 -7.01 7.80 -9.36
N TYR A 435 -6.37 8.96 -9.37
CA TYR A 435 -5.10 9.20 -8.70
C TYR A 435 -5.08 8.83 -7.20
N ASN A 436 -4.09 8.01 -6.79
CA ASN A 436 -3.96 7.48 -5.43
C ASN A 436 -2.88 8.22 -4.63
N HIS A 437 -3.15 9.50 -4.39
CA HIS A 437 -2.21 10.44 -3.79
C HIS A 437 -2.80 11.17 -2.57
N SER A 438 -3.70 10.52 -1.83
CA SER A 438 -4.36 11.11 -0.65
C SER A 438 -5.09 10.06 0.16
N THR A 439 -5.45 10.36 1.41
CA THR A 439 -6.48 9.60 2.13
C THR A 439 -7.86 10.23 1.92
N PHE A 440 -8.93 9.45 2.11
CA PHE A 440 -10.31 9.93 2.25
C PHE A 440 -11.10 8.99 3.16
N ASN A 441 -11.00 7.69 2.91
CA ASN A 441 -11.66 6.68 3.71
C ASN A 441 -11.12 6.66 5.14
N ASP A 442 -9.82 6.92 5.33
CA ASP A 442 -9.27 7.12 6.67
C ASP A 442 -9.93 8.32 7.37
N ASN A 443 -10.04 9.48 6.71
CA ASN A 443 -10.71 10.64 7.32
C ASN A 443 -12.17 10.30 7.72
N VAL A 444 -12.87 9.51 6.91
CA VAL A 444 -14.22 9.03 7.26
C VAL A 444 -14.19 8.08 8.47
N ILE A 445 -13.32 7.07 8.47
CA ILE A 445 -13.31 6.02 9.50
C ILE A 445 -12.73 6.54 10.82
N SER A 446 -11.54 7.16 10.78
CA SER A 446 -10.76 7.59 11.93
C SER A 446 -11.17 8.97 12.47
N GLY A 447 -11.80 9.80 11.63
CA GLY A 447 -12.27 11.14 11.98
C GLY A 447 -13.80 11.22 12.12
N LEU A 448 -14.56 11.09 11.01
CA LEU A 448 -16.01 11.26 11.04
C LEU A 448 -16.71 10.27 11.99
N ILE A 449 -16.43 8.97 11.81
CA ILE A 449 -16.95 7.91 12.69
C ILE A 449 -16.12 7.82 13.97
N GLY A 450 -14.82 8.11 13.87
CA GLY A 450 -13.95 8.33 15.02
C GLY A 450 -13.36 7.06 15.60
N LEU A 451 -13.01 6.06 14.80
CA LEU A 451 -12.29 4.88 15.29
C LEU A 451 -10.84 5.26 15.62
N ARG A 452 -10.54 5.42 16.91
CA ARG A 452 -9.22 5.79 17.44
C ARG A 452 -8.51 4.53 17.97
N GLY A 453 -7.64 3.96 17.14
CA GLY A 453 -6.90 2.75 17.46
C GLY A 453 -6.00 2.88 18.69
N GLN A 454 -5.73 1.76 19.35
CA GLN A 454 -5.01 1.66 20.61
C GLN A 454 -4.06 0.47 20.56
N ALA A 455 -2.86 0.59 21.16
CA ALA A 455 -1.91 -0.52 21.23
C ALA A 455 -2.40 -1.70 22.11
N GLY A 456 -3.38 -1.45 22.99
CA GLY A 456 -3.97 -2.45 23.88
C GLY A 456 -5.16 -3.19 23.26
N SER A 457 -5.83 -4.02 24.07
CA SER A 457 -6.99 -4.83 23.65
C SER A 457 -8.32 -4.08 23.62
N THR A 458 -8.29 -2.77 23.39
CA THR A 458 -9.46 -1.89 23.40
C THR A 458 -9.52 -1.04 22.14
N LEU A 459 -10.70 -0.56 21.79
CA LEU A 459 -10.92 0.47 20.79
C LEU A 459 -11.62 1.65 21.44
N THR A 460 -11.22 2.88 21.11
CA THR A 460 -11.97 4.09 21.46
C THR A 460 -12.66 4.63 20.23
N VAL A 461 -13.96 4.90 20.34
CA VAL A 461 -14.78 5.54 19.30
C VAL A 461 -15.07 6.98 19.76
N LYS A 462 -14.64 8.00 19.01
CA LYS A 462 -14.88 9.44 19.26
C LYS A 462 -15.53 10.09 18.01
N PRO A 463 -16.85 9.96 17.81
CA PRO A 463 -17.46 10.44 16.57
C PRO A 463 -17.43 11.97 16.46
N LEU A 464 -16.92 12.48 15.32
CA LEU A 464 -17.09 13.88 14.91
C LEU A 464 -18.39 14.09 14.11
N ALA A 465 -19.13 13.01 13.83
CA ALA A 465 -20.47 13.09 13.24
C ALA A 465 -21.39 13.99 14.09
N PRO A 466 -22.24 14.84 13.48
CA PRO A 466 -23.12 15.74 14.21
C PRO A 466 -24.19 14.98 14.97
N SER A 467 -24.49 15.37 16.21
CA SER A 467 -25.62 14.82 16.98
C SER A 467 -27.00 15.10 16.36
N THR A 468 -27.05 15.99 15.35
CA THR A 468 -28.24 16.26 14.53
C THR A 468 -28.48 15.21 13.44
N TRP A 469 -27.51 14.35 13.14
CA TRP A 469 -27.74 13.22 12.24
C TRP A 469 -28.69 12.22 12.88
N ASP A 470 -29.64 11.72 12.09
CA ASP A 470 -30.62 10.74 12.57
C ASP A 470 -30.01 9.35 12.69
N TYR A 471 -29.00 9.06 11.86
CA TYR A 471 -28.34 7.78 11.83
C TYR A 471 -26.93 7.88 11.23
N PHE A 472 -26.10 6.88 11.50
CA PHE A 472 -25.01 6.43 10.63
C PHE A 472 -24.66 4.98 11.03
N ALA A 473 -23.98 4.25 10.15
CA ALA A 473 -23.38 2.97 10.46
C ALA A 473 -22.05 2.81 9.71
N LEU A 474 -21.05 2.30 10.42
CA LEU A 474 -19.82 1.74 9.86
C LEU A 474 -19.78 0.28 10.32
N GLU A 475 -20.07 -0.63 9.41
CA GLU A 475 -20.27 -2.06 9.65
C GLU A 475 -19.04 -2.87 9.22
N ASN A 476 -18.62 -3.79 10.08
CA ASN A 476 -17.52 -4.73 9.86
C ASN A 476 -16.21 -4.02 9.49
N THR A 477 -15.77 -3.03 10.26
CA THR A 477 -14.40 -2.53 10.20
C THR A 477 -13.44 -3.55 10.81
N PRO A 478 -12.39 -3.98 10.11
CA PRO A 478 -11.37 -4.84 10.70
C PRO A 478 -10.57 -4.04 11.74
N TYR A 479 -10.46 -4.59 12.95
CA TYR A 479 -9.65 -4.02 14.03
C TYR A 479 -9.06 -5.14 14.87
N HIS A 480 -7.74 -5.23 14.95
CA HIS A 480 -7.02 -6.28 15.68
C HIS A 480 -7.42 -7.70 15.20
N GLY A 481 -7.83 -7.86 13.95
CA GLY A 481 -8.36 -9.11 13.39
C GLY A 481 -9.83 -9.43 13.76
N HIS A 482 -10.50 -8.55 14.51
CA HIS A 482 -11.92 -8.62 14.84
C HIS A 482 -12.77 -7.77 13.89
N ASN A 483 -14.08 -8.06 13.83
CA ASN A 483 -15.04 -7.21 13.12
C ASN A 483 -15.72 -6.25 14.08
N VAL A 484 -15.50 -4.95 13.90
CA VAL A 484 -16.13 -3.89 14.68
C VAL A 484 -17.24 -3.22 13.88
N THR A 485 -18.40 -3.05 14.47
CA THR A 485 -19.51 -2.27 13.89
C THR A 485 -19.91 -1.14 14.82
N VAL A 486 -19.89 0.10 14.33
CA VAL A 486 -20.34 1.28 15.05
C VAL A 486 -21.60 1.81 14.36
N LEU A 487 -22.71 1.92 15.10
CA LEU A 487 -23.94 2.49 14.57
C LEU A 487 -24.53 3.51 15.53
N TRP A 488 -25.03 4.61 14.98
CA TRP A 488 -25.85 5.60 15.66
C TRP A 488 -27.24 5.55 15.06
N ASP A 489 -28.26 5.47 15.90
CA ASP A 489 -29.66 5.60 15.48
C ASP A 489 -30.42 6.41 16.52
N ARG A 490 -30.74 7.66 16.21
CA ARG A 490 -31.39 8.59 17.14
C ARG A 490 -32.76 8.09 17.62
N THR A 491 -33.43 7.25 16.84
CA THR A 491 -34.81 6.79 17.10
C THR A 491 -34.91 5.28 17.37
N GLY A 492 -33.88 4.52 16.99
CA GLY A 492 -33.87 3.06 16.98
C GLY A 492 -34.62 2.41 15.82
N SER A 493 -35.09 3.19 14.84
CA SER A 493 -35.96 2.69 13.76
C SER A 493 -35.23 2.34 12.46
N ARG A 494 -33.99 2.80 12.25
CA ARG A 494 -33.20 2.56 11.03
C ARG A 494 -32.62 1.16 11.00
N TYR A 495 -31.96 0.74 12.09
CA TYR A 495 -31.22 -0.53 12.14
C TYR A 495 -31.87 -1.60 13.04
N GLY A 496 -32.93 -1.25 13.77
CA GLY A 496 -33.65 -2.17 14.65
C GLY A 496 -32.86 -2.59 15.89
N GLN A 497 -31.78 -1.89 16.25
CA GLN A 497 -30.94 -2.16 17.43
C GLN A 497 -31.29 -1.31 18.66
N GLY A 498 -32.36 -0.49 18.57
CA GLY A 498 -32.74 0.47 19.60
C GLY A 498 -32.02 1.81 19.47
N ALA A 499 -32.53 2.83 20.16
CA ALA A 499 -32.01 4.19 20.03
C ALA A 499 -30.64 4.35 20.70
N GLY A 500 -29.79 5.21 20.13
CA GLY A 500 -28.47 5.56 20.65
C GLY A 500 -27.32 5.11 19.74
N LEU A 501 -26.11 5.28 20.27
CA LEU A 501 -24.87 4.74 19.73
C LEU A 501 -24.71 3.31 20.23
N HIS A 502 -24.34 2.39 19.35
CA HIS A 502 -24.02 1.00 19.67
C HIS A 502 -22.71 0.60 19.00
N VAL A 503 -21.91 -0.17 19.70
CA VAL A 503 -20.64 -0.72 19.21
C VAL A 503 -20.68 -2.23 19.38
N TYR A 504 -20.46 -2.96 18.30
CA TYR A 504 -20.40 -4.42 18.27
C TYR A 504 -18.98 -4.86 17.98
N VAL A 505 -18.58 -5.98 18.59
CA VAL A 505 -17.33 -6.70 18.30
C VAL A 505 -17.71 -8.14 18.00
N ASP A 506 -17.30 -8.64 16.85
CA ASP A 506 -17.58 -9.98 16.35
C ASP A 506 -19.07 -10.34 16.40
N GLY A 507 -19.93 -9.44 15.93
CA GLY A 507 -21.38 -9.64 15.93
C GLY A 507 -22.07 -9.47 17.29
N HIS A 508 -21.32 -9.21 18.37
CA HIS A 508 -21.85 -9.07 19.72
C HIS A 508 -21.80 -7.63 20.21
N LEU A 509 -22.90 -7.14 20.82
CA LEU A 509 -22.95 -5.79 21.39
C LEU A 509 -21.93 -5.66 22.53
N ALA A 510 -20.93 -4.80 22.33
CA ALA A 510 -19.85 -4.53 23.28
C ALA A 510 -20.14 -3.29 24.14
N ALA A 511 -20.76 -2.26 23.57
CA ALA A 511 -21.24 -1.09 24.31
C ALA A 511 -22.42 -0.39 23.64
N SER A 512 -23.14 0.40 24.43
CA SER A 512 -24.16 1.32 23.93
C SER A 512 -24.17 2.62 24.74
N SER A 513 -24.63 3.70 24.12
CA SER A 513 -24.81 5.01 24.74
C SER A 513 -26.08 5.69 24.22
N PRO A 514 -26.91 6.29 25.08
CA PRO A 514 -28.12 7.00 24.63
C PRO A 514 -27.81 8.32 23.91
N VAL A 515 -26.56 8.78 23.96
CA VAL A 515 -26.09 10.02 23.32
C VAL A 515 -24.89 9.72 22.43
N LEU A 516 -24.74 10.49 21.36
CA LEU A 516 -23.56 10.43 20.52
C LEU A 516 -22.38 11.08 21.26
N GLY A 517 -21.31 10.30 21.48
CA GLY A 517 -20.14 10.73 22.22
C GLY A 517 -19.12 9.60 22.35
N ALA A 518 -18.00 9.89 23.03
CA ALA A 518 -16.90 8.95 23.15
C ALA A 518 -17.28 7.66 23.91
N VAL A 519 -16.89 6.50 23.38
CA VAL A 519 -17.08 5.19 24.01
C VAL A 519 -15.81 4.36 23.81
N THR A 520 -15.32 3.72 24.88
CA THR A 520 -14.22 2.74 24.78
C THR A 520 -14.77 1.34 25.01
N VAL A 521 -14.43 0.41 24.12
CA VAL A 521 -14.87 -0.99 24.17
C VAL A 521 -13.67 -1.94 24.26
N PRO A 522 -13.80 -3.06 25.00
CA PRO A 522 -12.86 -4.17 24.85
C PRO A 522 -13.10 -4.85 23.49
N VAL A 523 -12.02 -5.07 22.74
CA VAL A 523 -12.07 -5.85 21.49
C VAL A 523 -11.47 -7.24 21.66
N GLY A 524 -10.52 -7.40 22.58
CA GLY A 524 -9.78 -8.65 22.76
C GLY A 524 -8.33 -8.57 22.26
N PRO A 525 -7.55 -9.64 22.43
CA PRO A 525 -6.20 -9.73 21.89
C PRO A 525 -6.22 -9.80 20.37
N ALA A 526 -5.21 -9.25 19.71
CA ALA A 526 -5.11 -9.30 18.26
C ALA A 526 -5.04 -10.73 17.71
N VAL A 527 -5.70 -10.96 16.58
CA VAL A 527 -5.70 -12.23 15.86
C VAL A 527 -4.77 -12.12 14.65
N THR A 528 -3.70 -12.92 14.64
CA THR A 528 -2.79 -13.00 13.50
C THR A 528 -3.49 -13.65 12.31
N GLN A 529 -3.46 -12.98 11.16
CA GLN A 529 -3.97 -13.52 9.90
C GLN A 529 -2.95 -14.45 9.25
N SER A 530 -3.42 -15.51 8.61
CA SER A 530 -2.57 -16.41 7.82
C SER A 530 -2.32 -15.82 6.44
N HIS A 531 -1.08 -15.91 5.96
CA HIS A 531 -0.73 -15.55 4.59
C HIS A 531 -1.44 -16.45 3.58
N GLY A 532 -2.01 -15.83 2.54
CA GLY A 532 -2.65 -16.49 1.42
C GLY A 532 -1.66 -17.09 0.42
N PRO A 533 -2.16 -17.71 -0.66
CA PRO A 533 -1.34 -18.04 -1.82
C PRO A 533 -0.73 -16.77 -2.45
N VAL A 534 0.24 -16.95 -3.34
CA VAL A 534 0.90 -15.90 -4.15
C VAL A 534 0.63 -16.14 -5.63
N ASP A 535 0.68 -15.09 -6.46
CA ASP A 535 0.65 -15.26 -7.90
C ASP A 535 2.04 -15.63 -8.44
N LEU A 536 2.14 -16.83 -8.99
CA LEU A 536 3.36 -17.41 -9.56
C LEU A 536 3.58 -17.02 -11.03
N ALA A 537 2.59 -16.39 -11.68
CA ALA A 537 2.70 -15.94 -13.06
C ALA A 537 3.28 -14.53 -13.18
N ALA A 538 3.10 -13.68 -12.16
CA ALA A 538 3.58 -12.31 -12.12
C ALA A 538 5.08 -12.17 -12.47
N ASN A 539 5.36 -11.27 -13.41
CA ASN A 539 6.71 -10.89 -13.82
C ASN A 539 6.70 -9.49 -14.48
N GLY A 540 6.22 -8.47 -13.75
CA GLY A 540 6.11 -7.09 -14.26
C GLY A 540 7.45 -6.46 -14.67
N GLN A 541 8.56 -6.89 -14.09
CA GLN A 541 9.92 -6.44 -14.47
C GLN A 541 10.54 -7.22 -15.65
N ARG A 542 9.82 -8.21 -16.20
CA ARG A 542 10.23 -8.98 -17.38
C ARG A 542 11.58 -9.67 -17.21
N PHE A 543 11.82 -10.17 -16.01
CA PHE A 543 13.02 -10.93 -15.72
C PHE A 543 13.09 -12.18 -16.60
N THR A 544 14.25 -12.39 -17.24
CA THR A 544 14.43 -13.46 -18.25
C THR A 544 14.41 -14.88 -17.66
N TYR A 545 14.57 -15.03 -16.35
CA TYR A 545 14.51 -16.29 -15.61
C TYR A 545 13.15 -16.50 -14.92
N GLY A 546 12.28 -15.49 -14.92
CA GLY A 546 10.91 -15.58 -14.42
C GLY A 546 9.93 -16.09 -15.48
N PRO A 547 8.64 -16.22 -15.12
CA PRO A 547 7.58 -16.61 -16.04
C PRO A 547 7.57 -15.75 -17.32
N GLN A 548 7.40 -16.38 -18.47
CA GLN A 548 7.41 -15.72 -19.78
C GLN A 548 6.04 -15.87 -20.46
N PRO A 549 5.43 -14.78 -20.94
CA PRO A 549 4.15 -14.87 -21.61
C PRO A 549 4.35 -15.30 -23.06
N PHE A 550 3.40 -16.05 -23.62
CA PHE A 550 3.40 -16.42 -25.02
C PHE A 550 1.98 -16.46 -25.58
N ALA A 551 1.82 -16.09 -26.86
CA ALA A 551 0.53 -16.05 -27.52
C ALA A 551 0.62 -16.53 -28.98
N SER A 552 -0.49 -17.01 -29.55
CA SER A 552 -0.56 -17.34 -30.99
C SER A 552 -0.61 -16.11 -31.88
N TYR A 553 -1.13 -15.01 -31.34
CA TYR A 553 -1.23 -13.71 -31.98
C TYR A 553 -1.29 -12.65 -30.87
N THR A 554 -0.63 -11.53 -31.08
CA THR A 554 -0.80 -10.33 -30.26
C THR A 554 -1.10 -9.17 -31.19
N SER A 555 -2.14 -8.42 -30.88
CA SER A 555 -2.47 -7.17 -31.57
C SER A 555 -1.27 -6.22 -31.59
N PRO A 556 -1.03 -5.47 -32.68
CA PRO A 556 0.09 -4.55 -32.79
C PRO A 556 0.02 -3.35 -31.82
N TYR A 557 -1.11 -3.20 -31.11
CA TYR A 557 -1.32 -2.16 -30.10
C TYR A 557 -1.05 -2.66 -28.67
N ASP A 558 -0.87 -3.97 -28.48
CA ASP A 558 -0.78 -4.62 -27.17
C ASP A 558 0.55 -5.34 -26.98
N ASN A 559 0.81 -5.79 -25.76
CA ASN A 559 2.02 -6.51 -25.40
C ASN A 559 1.66 -7.74 -24.54
N PRO A 560 2.16 -8.96 -24.84
CA PRO A 560 1.86 -10.13 -24.01
C PRO A 560 2.34 -9.98 -22.55
N TRP A 561 3.33 -9.13 -22.28
CA TRP A 561 3.80 -8.88 -20.91
C TRP A 561 2.77 -8.20 -20.00
N ASN A 562 1.80 -7.51 -20.58
CA ASN A 562 0.80 -6.75 -19.82
C ASN A 562 -0.30 -7.64 -19.18
N ALA A 563 -0.24 -8.96 -19.34
CA ALA A 563 -1.18 -9.88 -18.71
C ALA A 563 -0.49 -10.83 -17.73
N ILE A 564 0.70 -10.45 -17.27
CA ILE A 564 1.42 -11.01 -16.12
C ILE A 564 2.21 -9.89 -15.41
N ASP A 565 1.74 -8.65 -15.48
CA ASP A 565 2.46 -7.50 -14.89
C ASP A 565 1.98 -7.17 -13.47
N GLY A 566 1.00 -7.93 -12.96
CA GLY A 566 0.42 -7.79 -11.64
C GLY A 566 -0.63 -6.69 -11.54
N ILE A 567 -1.10 -6.16 -12.67
CA ILE A 567 -1.98 -4.99 -12.71
C ILE A 567 -3.38 -5.39 -13.20
N VAL A 568 -4.41 -5.12 -12.38
CA VAL A 568 -5.81 -5.35 -12.73
C VAL A 568 -6.62 -4.08 -12.54
N TYR A 569 -7.15 -3.51 -13.63
CA TYR A 569 -8.01 -2.32 -13.57
C TYR A 569 -9.48 -2.65 -13.78
N ARG A 570 -10.33 -1.68 -13.43
CA ARG A 570 -11.74 -1.69 -13.84
C ARG A 570 -11.90 -1.41 -15.33
N THR A 571 -12.97 -1.93 -15.93
CA THR A 571 -13.35 -1.67 -17.32
C THR A 571 -13.55 -0.16 -17.57
N GLY A 572 -12.92 0.34 -18.63
CA GLY A 572 -13.01 1.75 -19.05
C GLY A 572 -11.78 2.60 -18.72
N ILE A 573 -10.81 2.02 -18.00
CA ILE A 573 -9.46 2.55 -17.78
C ILE A 573 -8.57 2.23 -18.99
N PRO A 574 -7.49 3.01 -19.27
CA PRO A 574 -6.78 3.01 -20.54
C PRO A 574 -6.26 1.68 -21.10
N GLU A 575 -6.01 1.70 -22.41
CA GLU A 575 -5.86 0.51 -23.24
C GLU A 575 -4.53 -0.24 -23.15
N ASN A 576 -3.58 0.22 -22.33
CA ASN A 576 -2.18 -0.23 -22.38
C ASN A 576 -1.77 -1.23 -21.28
N SER A 577 -2.71 -1.71 -20.45
CA SER A 577 -2.49 -2.72 -19.38
C SER A 577 -3.11 -4.08 -19.71
N ARG A 578 -3.11 -4.47 -20.99
CA ARG A 578 -3.74 -5.71 -21.44
C ARG A 578 -2.97 -6.37 -22.56
N TRP A 579 -3.27 -7.65 -22.76
CA TRP A 579 -3.00 -8.38 -23.98
C TRP A 579 -4.32 -8.66 -24.73
N THR A 580 -4.32 -8.54 -26.07
CA THR A 580 -5.50 -8.87 -26.89
C THR A 580 -5.16 -9.58 -28.20
N SER A 581 -6.12 -10.37 -28.69
CA SER A 581 -6.15 -10.95 -30.04
C SER A 581 -6.88 -10.07 -31.07
N TYR A 582 -7.05 -8.76 -30.79
CA TYR A 582 -7.74 -7.83 -31.68
C TYR A 582 -7.18 -7.86 -33.11
N ASN A 583 -8.05 -7.95 -34.12
CA ASN A 583 -7.67 -8.11 -35.53
C ASN A 583 -6.85 -9.37 -35.88
N SER A 584 -6.84 -10.38 -35.02
CA SER A 584 -6.25 -11.68 -35.36
C SER A 584 -6.90 -12.28 -36.61
N PRO A 585 -6.11 -12.83 -37.55
CA PRO A 585 -6.63 -13.58 -38.69
C PRO A 585 -7.09 -14.99 -38.31
N ASN A 586 -6.80 -15.45 -37.08
CA ASN A 586 -7.08 -16.80 -36.64
C ASN A 586 -8.55 -16.96 -36.22
N ALA A 587 -9.12 -18.16 -36.42
CA ALA A 587 -10.45 -18.46 -35.89
C ALA A 587 -10.46 -18.63 -34.36
N SER A 588 -9.29 -18.94 -33.78
CA SER A 588 -9.08 -19.09 -32.34
C SER A 588 -7.63 -18.74 -32.04
N ASP A 589 -7.41 -18.15 -30.87
CA ASP A 589 -6.09 -17.80 -30.36
C ASP A 589 -5.88 -18.37 -28.96
N TYR A 590 -4.61 -18.41 -28.54
CA TYR A 590 -4.22 -18.72 -27.19
C TYR A 590 -3.33 -17.62 -26.60
N TYR A 591 -3.41 -17.48 -25.28
CA TYR A 591 -2.44 -16.80 -24.43
C TYR A 591 -2.02 -17.76 -23.33
N GLY A 592 -0.76 -17.73 -22.92
CA GLY A 592 -0.25 -18.60 -21.88
C GLY A 592 1.02 -18.09 -21.24
N VAL A 593 1.43 -18.79 -20.19
CA VAL A 593 2.60 -18.50 -19.36
C VAL A 593 3.50 -19.71 -19.35
N ASP A 594 4.78 -19.50 -19.66
CA ASP A 594 5.85 -20.48 -19.52
C ASP A 594 6.66 -20.15 -18.28
N PHE A 595 6.49 -20.94 -17.23
CA PHE A 595 7.15 -20.76 -15.93
C PHE A 595 8.66 -21.05 -15.99
N GLN A 596 9.21 -21.40 -17.16
CA GLN A 596 10.60 -21.80 -17.41
C GLN A 596 11.03 -23.09 -16.70
N ARG A 597 10.21 -23.61 -15.79
CA ARG A 597 10.43 -24.83 -15.01
C ARG A 597 9.11 -25.51 -14.69
N LYS A 598 9.16 -26.77 -14.26
CA LYS A 598 7.97 -27.48 -13.78
C LYS A 598 7.58 -26.97 -12.40
N ILE A 599 6.34 -26.51 -12.27
CA ILE A 599 5.73 -26.10 -11.01
C ILE A 599 4.45 -26.87 -10.76
N THR A 600 4.01 -26.89 -9.50
CA THR A 600 2.68 -27.42 -9.14
C THR A 600 1.66 -26.30 -9.19
N VAL A 601 0.54 -26.50 -9.89
CA VAL A 601 -0.52 -25.49 -10.08
C VAL A 601 -1.90 -26.09 -9.79
N SER A 602 -2.79 -25.31 -9.20
CA SER A 602 -4.16 -25.76 -8.87
C SER A 602 -5.22 -24.67 -8.88
N ASP A 603 -4.83 -23.39 -8.94
CA ASP A 603 -5.70 -22.22 -8.95
C ASP A 603 -5.19 -21.27 -10.04
N VAL A 604 -6.06 -20.92 -10.98
CA VAL A 604 -5.80 -19.95 -12.06
C VAL A 604 -6.91 -18.93 -12.05
N ARG A 605 -6.57 -17.64 -12.12
CA ARG A 605 -7.53 -16.55 -12.23
C ARG A 605 -7.32 -15.79 -13.54
N LEU A 606 -8.42 -15.58 -14.28
CA LEU A 606 -8.38 -14.96 -15.60
C LEU A 606 -9.23 -13.70 -15.62
N TYR A 607 -8.60 -12.54 -15.73
CA TYR A 607 -9.29 -11.25 -15.80
C TYR A 607 -9.48 -10.86 -17.26
N PHE A 608 -10.63 -11.19 -17.82
CA PHE A 608 -10.90 -10.89 -19.23
C PHE A 608 -11.18 -9.39 -19.44
N TYR A 609 -10.66 -8.86 -20.55
CA TYR A 609 -10.93 -7.50 -21.00
C TYR A 609 -12.09 -7.47 -22.01
N ASP A 610 -13.01 -6.49 -21.88
CA ASP A 610 -14.12 -6.25 -22.82
C ASP A 610 -14.33 -4.73 -23.01
N ASP A 611 -14.12 -4.22 -24.24
CA ASP A 611 -14.36 -2.80 -24.60
C ASP A 611 -15.77 -2.57 -25.18
N GLY A 612 -16.62 -3.60 -25.19
CA GLY A 612 -17.92 -3.60 -25.86
C GLY A 612 -17.85 -3.66 -27.39
N GLY A 613 -16.66 -3.58 -27.99
CA GLY A 613 -16.37 -3.40 -29.41
C GLY A 613 -15.38 -4.42 -29.97
N GLY A 614 -14.13 -3.98 -30.23
CA GLY A 614 -13.10 -4.75 -30.93
C GLY A 614 -12.56 -5.92 -30.12
N VAL A 615 -12.67 -5.85 -28.80
CA VAL A 615 -12.23 -6.89 -27.87
C VAL A 615 -13.38 -7.25 -26.94
N ARG A 616 -13.74 -8.53 -26.92
CA ARG A 616 -14.87 -9.02 -26.13
C ARG A 616 -14.47 -10.22 -25.29
N THR A 617 -15.06 -10.36 -24.10
CA THR A 617 -14.93 -11.59 -23.31
C THR A 617 -15.32 -12.80 -24.18
N PRO A 618 -14.50 -13.87 -24.22
CA PRO A 618 -14.79 -15.00 -25.07
C PRO A 618 -16.06 -15.73 -24.60
N THR A 619 -16.83 -16.28 -25.53
CA THR A 619 -18.08 -17.01 -25.21
C THR A 619 -17.82 -18.35 -24.52
N SER A 620 -16.60 -18.87 -24.66
CA SER A 620 -16.11 -20.13 -24.11
C SER A 620 -14.59 -20.12 -24.20
N TYR A 621 -13.91 -20.79 -23.29
CA TYR A 621 -12.47 -20.96 -23.35
C TYR A 621 -12.05 -22.29 -22.73
N ASP A 622 -10.90 -22.80 -23.15
CA ASP A 622 -10.30 -24.04 -22.66
C ASP A 622 -8.96 -23.73 -21.97
N LEU A 623 -8.86 -24.04 -20.68
CA LEU A 623 -7.60 -23.97 -19.95
C LEU A 623 -6.82 -25.26 -20.21
N GLN A 624 -5.62 -25.13 -20.78
CA GLN A 624 -4.77 -26.23 -21.19
C GLN A 624 -3.41 -26.18 -20.48
N TYR A 625 -2.80 -27.34 -20.30
CA TYR A 625 -1.45 -27.49 -19.77
C TYR A 625 -0.57 -28.28 -20.72
N ASP A 626 0.75 -28.05 -20.64
CA ASP A 626 1.71 -28.82 -21.41
C ASP A 626 1.99 -30.17 -20.72
N THR A 627 1.80 -31.25 -21.47
CA THR A 627 2.04 -32.64 -21.04
C THR A 627 3.49 -33.10 -21.31
N GLY A 628 4.30 -32.27 -21.97
CA GLY A 628 5.60 -32.61 -22.52
C GLY A 628 5.54 -33.27 -23.92
N ASN A 629 4.38 -33.77 -24.33
CA ASN A 629 4.11 -34.31 -25.67
C ASN A 629 3.08 -33.49 -26.46
N GLY A 630 2.74 -32.29 -25.97
CA GLY A 630 1.69 -31.44 -26.50
C GLY A 630 0.72 -30.96 -25.42
N TRP A 631 -0.35 -30.31 -25.86
CA TRP A 631 -1.32 -29.65 -24.99
C TRP A 631 -2.54 -30.54 -24.71
N ALA A 632 -3.01 -30.52 -23.47
CA ALA A 632 -4.26 -31.16 -23.06
C ALA A 632 -5.11 -30.21 -22.20
N THR A 633 -6.42 -30.36 -22.23
CA THR A 633 -7.34 -29.68 -21.30
C THR A 633 -7.01 -30.04 -19.86
N VAL A 634 -6.97 -29.05 -18.98
CA VAL A 634 -6.82 -29.24 -17.53
C VAL A 634 -7.98 -30.09 -17.00
N PRO A 635 -7.75 -31.26 -16.38
CA PRO A 635 -8.84 -32.12 -15.89
C PRO A 635 -9.50 -31.55 -14.62
N GLY A 636 -10.78 -31.85 -14.43
CA GLY A 636 -11.46 -31.65 -13.13
C GLY A 636 -11.66 -30.19 -12.71
N GLN A 637 -11.70 -29.25 -13.66
CA GLN A 637 -11.89 -27.83 -13.41
C GLN A 637 -13.24 -27.54 -12.70
N SER A 638 -13.19 -26.70 -11.68
CA SER A 638 -14.30 -25.97 -11.08
C SER A 638 -14.12 -24.49 -11.38
N ARG A 639 -15.19 -23.80 -11.79
CA ARG A 639 -15.14 -22.40 -12.22
C ARG A 639 -16.11 -21.57 -11.37
N ALA A 640 -15.62 -20.46 -10.82
CA ALA A 640 -16.42 -19.51 -10.05
C ALA A 640 -15.96 -18.07 -10.39
N GLY A 641 -16.75 -17.35 -11.17
CA GLY A 641 -16.33 -16.05 -11.70
C GLY A 641 -15.06 -16.18 -12.54
N ASP A 642 -14.01 -15.47 -12.14
CA ASP A 642 -12.71 -15.44 -12.80
C ASP A 642 -11.77 -16.54 -12.28
N GLU A 643 -12.12 -17.24 -11.20
CA GLU A 643 -11.33 -18.29 -10.58
C GLU A 643 -11.61 -19.68 -11.18
N ILE A 644 -10.53 -20.44 -11.40
CA ILE A 644 -10.53 -21.79 -11.94
C ILE A 644 -9.67 -22.67 -11.04
N THR A 645 -10.33 -23.51 -10.24
CA THR A 645 -9.64 -24.47 -9.38
C THR A 645 -9.69 -25.88 -9.95
N PHE A 646 -8.65 -26.68 -9.71
CA PHE A 646 -8.54 -28.04 -10.22
C PHE A 646 -7.57 -28.88 -9.36
N PRO A 647 -7.61 -30.22 -9.43
CA PRO A 647 -6.63 -31.06 -8.75
C PRO A 647 -5.20 -30.68 -9.17
N ALA A 648 -4.29 -30.56 -8.21
CA ALA A 648 -2.92 -30.11 -8.46
C ALA A 648 -2.25 -30.82 -9.65
N LEU A 649 -1.68 -30.04 -10.56
CA LEU A 649 -0.99 -30.50 -11.77
C LEU A 649 0.46 -30.03 -11.75
N ASN A 650 1.36 -30.88 -12.22
CA ASN A 650 2.75 -30.52 -12.44
C ASN A 650 2.98 -30.20 -13.93
N THR A 651 3.29 -28.95 -14.24
CA THR A 651 3.53 -28.49 -15.61
C THR A 651 4.49 -27.30 -15.62
N ASN A 652 5.14 -27.05 -16.76
CA ASN A 652 5.92 -25.83 -16.96
C ASN A 652 5.18 -24.77 -17.77
N ARG A 653 4.03 -25.11 -18.37
CA ARG A 653 3.28 -24.15 -19.19
C ARG A 653 1.78 -24.34 -19.05
N LEU A 654 1.08 -23.23 -18.89
CA LEU A 654 -0.37 -23.14 -18.98
C LEU A 654 -0.75 -22.21 -20.15
N ARG A 655 -1.91 -22.44 -20.75
CA ARG A 655 -2.51 -21.50 -21.70
C ARG A 655 -4.02 -21.56 -21.66
N VAL A 656 -4.66 -20.44 -21.93
CA VAL A 656 -6.08 -20.38 -22.26
C VAL A 656 -6.23 -20.30 -23.79
N VAL A 657 -7.13 -21.13 -24.34
CA VAL A 657 -7.47 -21.16 -25.76
C VAL A 657 -8.92 -20.72 -25.92
N ALA A 658 -9.17 -19.71 -26.75
CA ALA A 658 -10.52 -19.20 -26.97
C ALA A 658 -10.79 -18.85 -28.44
N PRO A 659 -12.05 -18.95 -28.91
CA PRO A 659 -12.41 -18.57 -30.26
C PRO A 659 -12.47 -17.05 -30.42
N ASN A 660 -12.04 -16.55 -31.57
CA ASN A 660 -12.33 -15.17 -31.96
C ASN A 660 -13.76 -15.08 -32.50
N ARG A 661 -14.45 -13.97 -32.26
CA ARG A 661 -15.83 -13.77 -32.75
C ARG A 661 -15.90 -13.57 -34.27
N GLY A 662 -14.75 -13.35 -34.92
CA GLY A 662 -14.64 -13.09 -36.35
C GLY A 662 -14.85 -11.61 -36.68
N GLY A 663 -14.61 -11.23 -37.95
CA GLY A 663 -14.81 -9.85 -38.41
C GLY A 663 -13.84 -8.81 -37.81
N GLY A 664 -12.67 -9.24 -37.32
CA GLY A 664 -11.69 -8.39 -36.65
C GLY A 664 -11.88 -8.31 -35.13
N THR A 665 -12.97 -8.85 -34.58
CA THR A 665 -13.21 -8.88 -33.13
C THR A 665 -12.47 -10.04 -32.46
N GLY A 666 -11.58 -9.70 -31.52
CA GLY A 666 -10.80 -10.63 -30.70
C GLY A 666 -11.29 -10.72 -29.25
N TRP A 667 -10.47 -11.30 -28.40
CA TRP A 667 -10.61 -11.35 -26.93
C TRP A 667 -9.30 -10.92 -26.28
N GLY A 668 -9.30 -10.63 -24.99
CA GLY A 668 -8.10 -10.19 -24.28
C GLY A 668 -8.14 -10.48 -22.79
N LEU A 669 -6.98 -10.34 -22.17
CA LEU A 669 -6.76 -10.47 -20.73
C LEU A 669 -6.13 -9.18 -20.21
N GLN A 670 -6.63 -8.71 -19.08
CA GLN A 670 -5.90 -7.78 -18.22
C GLN A 670 -4.84 -8.55 -17.45
N GLU A 671 -5.17 -9.72 -16.90
CA GLU A 671 -4.20 -10.52 -16.14
C GLU A 671 -4.47 -12.03 -16.25
N PHE A 672 -3.39 -12.81 -16.25
CA PHE A 672 -3.38 -14.27 -16.13
C PHE A 672 -2.61 -14.63 -14.85
N GLU A 673 -3.33 -14.90 -13.77
CA GLU A 673 -2.74 -15.23 -12.48
C GLU A 673 -2.78 -16.74 -12.23
N VAL A 674 -1.78 -17.23 -11.52
CA VAL A 674 -1.61 -18.63 -11.11
C VAL A 674 -1.29 -18.66 -9.63
N TRP A 675 -2.29 -18.91 -8.81
CA TRP A 675 -2.17 -18.81 -7.36
C TRP A 675 -1.66 -20.12 -6.75
N GLY A 676 -0.57 -20.04 -5.98
CA GLY A 676 0.08 -21.19 -5.36
C GLY A 676 0.70 -20.85 -4.01
N GLN A 677 1.26 -21.85 -3.33
CA GLN A 677 1.93 -21.62 -2.06
C GLN A 677 3.36 -21.17 -2.35
N PRO A 678 3.89 -20.07 -1.77
CA PRO A 678 5.22 -19.54 -2.10
C PRO A 678 6.34 -20.51 -1.68
N VAL A 679 6.62 -21.49 -2.53
CA VAL A 679 7.67 -22.48 -2.37
C VAL A 679 8.68 -22.25 -3.48
N PHE A 680 9.95 -22.20 -3.11
CA PHE A 680 11.05 -21.83 -3.97
C PHE A 680 12.08 -22.94 -4.01
N HIS A 681 12.66 -23.16 -5.19
CA HIS A 681 14.05 -23.56 -5.28
C HIS A 681 14.93 -22.34 -5.02
N ILE A 682 16.03 -22.54 -4.31
CA ILE A 682 17.02 -21.47 -4.07
C ILE A 682 18.29 -21.89 -4.82
N GLN A 683 18.50 -21.31 -6.00
CA GLN A 683 19.58 -21.68 -6.92
C GLN A 683 20.81 -20.79 -6.73
N ASN A 684 22.00 -21.38 -6.64
CA ASN A 684 23.24 -20.62 -6.61
C ASN A 684 23.62 -20.11 -8.01
N VAL A 685 23.93 -18.81 -8.15
CA VAL A 685 24.23 -18.19 -9.45
C VAL A 685 25.54 -18.70 -10.04
N ASN A 686 26.55 -19.01 -9.23
CA ASN A 686 27.85 -19.50 -9.70
C ASN A 686 27.78 -20.93 -10.27
N SER A 687 27.05 -21.84 -9.61
CA SER A 687 27.01 -23.26 -9.99
C SER A 687 25.78 -23.66 -10.80
N GLY A 688 24.66 -22.93 -10.68
CA GLY A 688 23.35 -23.34 -11.20
C GLY A 688 22.70 -24.49 -10.42
N LEU A 689 23.29 -24.90 -9.29
CA LEU A 689 22.76 -25.97 -8.42
C LEU A 689 21.83 -25.41 -7.35
N LEU A 690 20.97 -26.27 -6.80
CA LEU A 690 19.95 -25.91 -5.81
C LEU A 690 20.46 -26.13 -4.39
N MET A 691 20.05 -25.25 -3.46
CA MET A 691 20.23 -25.47 -2.03
C MET A 691 19.31 -26.60 -1.55
N GLY A 692 19.87 -27.58 -0.86
CA GLY A 692 19.18 -28.77 -0.38
C GLY A 692 19.69 -29.27 0.97
N VAL A 693 18.87 -30.07 1.65
CA VAL A 693 19.26 -30.70 2.92
C VAL A 693 19.88 -32.08 2.64
N SER A 694 21.14 -32.25 3.05
CA SER A 694 21.90 -33.47 2.75
C SER A 694 21.16 -34.74 3.15
N GLY A 695 20.95 -35.62 2.16
CA GLY A 695 20.29 -36.92 2.34
C GLY A 695 18.81 -36.87 2.70
N MET A 696 18.10 -35.77 2.39
CA MET A 696 16.70 -35.53 2.77
C MET A 696 16.45 -35.66 4.28
N SER A 697 17.48 -35.43 5.10
CA SER A 697 17.38 -35.56 6.55
C SER A 697 16.27 -34.67 7.09
N THR A 698 15.55 -35.14 8.10
CA THR A 698 14.57 -34.36 8.87
C THR A 698 15.05 -34.06 10.29
N SER A 699 16.34 -34.26 10.55
CA SER A 699 16.95 -34.05 11.86
C SER A 699 17.53 -32.65 11.99
N ASP A 700 17.46 -32.11 13.21
CA ASP A 700 18.20 -30.93 13.63
C ASP A 700 19.72 -31.10 13.38
N GLY A 701 20.34 -30.02 12.92
CA GLY A 701 21.78 -29.96 12.65
C GLY A 701 22.20 -30.65 11.35
N ALA A 702 21.25 -31.16 10.55
CA ALA A 702 21.58 -31.72 9.24
C ALA A 702 22.15 -30.63 8.32
N SER A 703 23.27 -30.95 7.66
CA SER A 703 23.98 -30.00 6.80
C SER A 703 23.19 -29.61 5.56
N VAL A 704 23.24 -28.34 5.23
CA VAL A 704 22.73 -27.79 3.97
C VAL A 704 23.85 -27.75 2.94
N VAL A 705 23.56 -28.21 1.73
CA VAL A 705 24.50 -28.38 0.62
C VAL A 705 23.88 -27.82 -0.65
N GLN A 706 24.68 -27.66 -1.71
CA GLN A 706 24.13 -27.53 -3.07
C GLN A 706 24.08 -28.91 -3.76
N PHE A 707 23.11 -29.10 -4.63
CA PHE A 707 22.93 -30.33 -5.40
C PHE A 707 22.16 -30.07 -6.70
N HIS A 708 22.37 -30.89 -7.73
CA HIS A 708 21.56 -30.83 -8.95
C HIS A 708 20.09 -31.11 -8.65
N ASP A 709 19.18 -30.49 -9.38
CA ASP A 709 17.75 -30.79 -9.20
C ASP A 709 17.44 -32.25 -9.57
N ASN A 710 16.99 -33.00 -8.58
CA ASN A 710 16.59 -34.40 -8.65
C ASN A 710 15.09 -34.59 -8.33
N GLY A 711 14.34 -33.49 -8.16
CA GLY A 711 12.91 -33.46 -7.86
C GLY A 711 12.52 -33.84 -6.44
N THR A 712 13.46 -33.89 -5.48
CA THR A 712 13.14 -34.22 -4.08
C THR A 712 12.79 -33.01 -3.23
N ALA A 713 11.91 -33.20 -2.24
CA ALA A 713 11.32 -32.11 -1.45
C ALA A 713 12.31 -31.39 -0.52
N ASP A 714 13.54 -31.91 -0.34
CA ASP A 714 14.58 -31.26 0.44
C ASP A 714 15.21 -30.05 -0.28
N HIS A 715 14.97 -29.88 -1.59
CA HIS A 715 15.35 -28.68 -2.35
C HIS A 715 14.30 -27.57 -2.29
N LEU A 716 13.13 -27.85 -1.71
CA LEU A 716 12.00 -26.94 -1.66
C LEU A 716 12.02 -26.15 -0.35
N TRP A 717 11.97 -24.83 -0.47
CA TRP A 717 12.03 -23.90 0.65
C TRP A 717 10.85 -22.94 0.62
N ARG A 718 10.32 -22.58 1.78
CA ARG A 718 9.32 -21.53 1.94
C ARG A 718 9.93 -20.38 2.72
N LEU A 719 9.71 -19.17 2.23
CA LEU A 719 9.97 -17.97 3.01
C LEU A 719 8.78 -17.72 3.93
N VAL A 720 9.03 -17.66 5.23
CA VAL A 720 8.04 -17.29 6.23
C VAL A 720 8.41 -15.91 6.74
N PRO A 721 7.61 -14.86 6.47
CA PRO A 721 7.88 -13.52 6.95
C PRO A 721 8.06 -13.50 8.48
N ALA A 722 9.07 -12.78 8.93
CA ALA A 722 9.41 -12.60 10.35
C ALA A 722 9.40 -11.13 10.79
N GLY A 723 8.95 -10.22 9.91
CA GLY A 723 8.99 -8.77 10.10
C GLY A 723 10.39 -8.19 9.88
N GLY A 724 10.48 -6.89 9.64
CA GLY A 724 11.74 -6.18 9.36
C GLY A 724 12.37 -6.56 8.04
N GLY A 725 11.57 -7.02 7.07
CA GLY A 725 12.07 -7.62 5.83
C GLY A 725 12.88 -8.90 6.03
N GLN A 726 12.75 -9.54 7.20
CA GLN A 726 13.41 -10.80 7.51
C GLN A 726 12.49 -11.98 7.26
N TYR A 727 13.10 -13.09 6.90
CA TYR A 727 12.42 -14.35 6.63
C TYR A 727 13.04 -15.46 7.46
N LYS A 728 12.18 -16.36 7.92
CA LYS A 728 12.58 -17.73 8.25
C LYS A 728 12.51 -18.54 6.96
N ILE A 729 13.60 -19.22 6.60
CA ILE A 729 13.65 -20.04 5.37
C ILE A 729 13.39 -21.49 5.79
N GLN A 730 12.18 -21.99 5.57
CA GLN A 730 11.73 -23.30 6.03
C GLN A 730 11.86 -24.36 4.93
N ASN A 731 12.46 -25.50 5.22
CA ASN A 731 12.49 -26.63 4.30
C ASN A 731 11.13 -27.33 4.26
N ILE A 732 10.61 -27.61 3.06
CA ILE A 732 9.28 -28.25 2.90
C ILE A 732 9.29 -29.72 3.31
N ASN A 733 10.38 -30.45 3.09
CA ASN A 733 10.46 -31.87 3.47
C ASN A 733 10.47 -32.08 4.99
N SER A 734 11.24 -31.29 5.73
CA SER A 734 11.40 -31.46 7.19
C SER A 734 10.51 -30.56 8.04
N GLY A 735 10.08 -29.41 7.52
CA GLY A 735 9.45 -28.33 8.29
C GLY A 735 10.41 -27.55 9.19
N LEU A 736 11.72 -27.82 9.13
CA LEU A 736 12.76 -27.14 9.90
C LEU A 736 13.27 -25.88 9.19
N LEU A 737 13.91 -24.98 9.93
CA LEU A 737 14.41 -23.69 9.45
C LEU A 737 15.88 -23.74 9.09
N LEU A 738 16.28 -22.97 8.08
CA LEU A 738 17.67 -22.67 7.75
C LEU A 738 18.31 -21.89 8.91
N GLY A 739 19.42 -22.40 9.44
CA GLY A 739 20.13 -21.83 10.58
C GLY A 739 21.64 -21.93 10.46
N VAL A 740 22.35 -21.22 11.33
CA VAL A 740 23.82 -21.26 11.37
C VAL A 740 24.25 -22.16 12.52
N SER A 741 25.08 -23.16 12.22
CA SER A 741 25.53 -24.12 13.22
C SER A 741 26.15 -23.41 14.45
N GLY A 742 25.53 -23.63 15.60
CA GLY A 742 25.95 -23.06 16.88
C GLY A 742 25.86 -21.54 16.98
N MET A 743 25.00 -20.89 16.18
CA MET A 743 24.88 -19.42 16.09
C MET A 743 26.22 -18.72 15.79
N SER A 744 27.14 -19.42 15.12
CA SER A 744 28.47 -18.91 14.85
C SER A 744 28.39 -17.60 14.05
N THR A 745 29.30 -16.67 14.31
CA THR A 745 29.47 -15.45 13.51
C THR A 745 30.76 -15.48 12.69
N SER A 746 31.37 -16.65 12.57
CA SER A 746 32.62 -16.83 11.81
C SER A 746 32.35 -17.16 10.34
N ASP A 747 33.26 -16.70 9.49
CA ASP A 747 33.37 -17.16 8.10
C ASP A 747 33.48 -18.69 8.03
N SER A 748 32.88 -19.24 6.97
CA SER A 748 32.83 -20.69 6.70
C SER A 748 32.09 -21.51 7.76
N ALA A 749 31.32 -20.87 8.66
CA ALA A 749 30.42 -21.63 9.53
C ALA A 749 29.37 -22.34 8.69
N GLN A 750 29.09 -23.60 9.05
CA GLN A 750 28.16 -24.44 8.30
C GLN A 750 26.73 -23.97 8.48
N ILE A 751 25.99 -24.01 7.37
CA ILE A 751 24.54 -23.84 7.38
C ILE A 751 23.90 -25.21 7.58
N VAL A 752 22.89 -25.23 8.45
CA VAL A 752 22.16 -26.42 8.85
C VAL A 752 20.66 -26.14 8.79
N GLN A 753 19.85 -27.18 8.90
CA GLN A 753 18.45 -27.01 9.31
C GLN A 753 18.30 -27.25 10.82
N PHE A 754 17.35 -26.57 11.45
CA PHE A 754 17.07 -26.69 12.87
C PHE A 754 15.62 -26.31 13.21
N HIS A 755 15.07 -26.82 14.30
CA HIS A 755 13.76 -26.38 14.78
C HIS A 755 13.76 -24.89 15.16
N ASP A 756 12.61 -24.25 15.01
CA ASP A 756 12.46 -22.86 15.42
C ASP A 756 12.53 -22.72 16.95
N ASN A 757 13.62 -22.11 17.42
CA ASN A 757 13.90 -21.81 18.82
C ASN A 757 13.88 -20.29 19.08
N GLY A 758 13.47 -19.48 18.10
CA GLY A 758 13.39 -18.02 18.19
C GLY A 758 14.73 -17.27 18.15
N THR A 759 15.85 -17.92 17.81
CA THR A 759 17.16 -17.25 17.76
C THR A 759 17.42 -16.54 16.42
N ALA A 760 18.20 -15.46 16.47
CA ALA A 760 18.44 -14.59 15.31
C ALA A 760 19.25 -15.24 14.18
N ASP A 761 19.91 -16.38 14.41
CA ASP A 761 20.61 -17.12 13.36
C ASP A 761 19.67 -17.87 12.41
N HIS A 762 18.36 -17.94 12.72
CA HIS A 762 17.31 -18.44 11.83
C HIS A 762 16.64 -17.34 10.99
N LEU A 763 17.03 -16.09 11.19
CA LEU A 763 16.45 -14.93 10.50
C LEU A 763 17.38 -14.48 9.38
N TRP A 764 16.82 -14.29 8.18
CA TRP A 764 17.54 -13.99 6.97
C TRP A 764 16.92 -12.83 6.22
N SER A 765 17.73 -11.89 5.73
CA SER A 765 17.28 -10.81 4.83
C SER A 765 17.67 -11.12 3.39
N LEU A 766 16.77 -10.81 2.45
CA LEU A 766 17.04 -10.87 1.02
C LEU A 766 17.50 -9.49 0.53
N ILE A 767 18.63 -9.43 -0.15
CA ILE A 767 19.21 -8.18 -0.66
C ILE A 767 19.33 -8.32 -2.17
N ASP A 768 18.51 -7.60 -2.92
CA ASP A 768 18.57 -7.61 -4.39
C ASP A 768 19.88 -6.98 -4.88
N THR A 769 20.49 -7.61 -5.88
CA THR A 769 21.71 -7.17 -6.55
C THR A 769 21.49 -6.84 -8.04
N GLY A 770 20.24 -6.82 -8.48
CA GLY A 770 19.78 -6.58 -9.84
C GLY A 770 19.57 -7.87 -10.64
N GLY A 771 18.60 -7.84 -11.56
CA GLY A 771 18.27 -9.00 -12.40
C GLY A 771 17.81 -10.21 -11.58
N GLY A 772 17.06 -9.94 -10.50
CA GLY A 772 16.62 -10.83 -9.39
C GLY A 772 17.61 -11.90 -8.99
N GLN A 773 18.81 -11.42 -8.68
CA GLN A 773 19.79 -12.14 -7.90
C GLN A 773 19.82 -11.52 -6.52
N PHE A 774 19.89 -12.37 -5.50
CA PHE A 774 19.82 -11.97 -4.12
C PHE A 774 21.08 -12.41 -3.38
N GLN A 775 21.60 -11.54 -2.54
CA GLN A 775 22.38 -11.98 -1.39
C GLN A 775 21.41 -12.36 -0.27
N ILE A 776 21.69 -13.45 0.45
CA ILE A 776 20.90 -13.89 1.60
C ILE A 776 21.74 -13.67 2.85
N ARG A 777 21.38 -12.68 3.68
CA ARG A 777 22.19 -12.24 4.83
C ARG A 777 21.61 -12.73 6.15
N ASN A 778 22.45 -13.31 7.01
CA ASN A 778 22.02 -13.75 8.34
C ASN A 778 21.88 -12.57 9.31
N ALA A 779 20.79 -12.51 10.08
CA ALA A 779 20.54 -11.41 11.01
C ALA A 779 21.47 -11.43 12.24
N ASN A 780 21.93 -12.61 12.68
CA ASN A 780 22.83 -12.73 13.83
C ASN A 780 24.28 -12.35 13.51
N SER A 781 24.81 -12.79 12.36
CA SER A 781 26.22 -12.56 11.99
C SER A 781 26.45 -11.39 11.04
N GLY A 782 25.44 -10.97 10.28
CA GLY A 782 25.58 -10.02 9.16
C GLY A 782 26.31 -10.60 7.94
N LEU A 783 26.68 -11.89 7.96
CA LEU A 783 27.38 -12.58 6.87
C LEU A 783 26.40 -13.11 5.83
N LEU A 784 26.90 -13.37 4.62
CA LEU A 784 26.12 -13.84 3.48
C LEU A 784 26.17 -15.36 3.36
N LEU A 785 25.06 -15.94 2.91
CA LEU A 785 24.97 -17.32 2.46
C LEU A 785 25.83 -17.52 1.20
N GLY A 786 26.72 -18.51 1.22
CA GLY A 786 27.64 -18.82 0.12
C GLY A 786 27.94 -20.31 0.00
N VAL A 787 28.65 -20.69 -1.07
CA VAL A 787 29.06 -22.09 -1.28
C VAL A 787 30.55 -22.24 -1.02
N ALA A 788 30.90 -23.16 -0.12
CA ALA A 788 32.27 -23.33 0.33
C ALA A 788 33.26 -23.50 -0.84
N GLY A 789 34.24 -22.58 -0.92
CA GLY A 789 35.29 -22.60 -1.93
C GLY A 789 34.81 -22.34 -3.36
N MET A 790 33.66 -21.68 -3.55
CA MET A 790 33.02 -21.45 -4.86
C MET A 790 32.80 -22.74 -5.66
N SER A 791 32.67 -23.88 -4.96
CA SER A 791 32.54 -25.19 -5.60
C SER A 791 31.31 -25.22 -6.50
N THR A 792 31.42 -25.92 -7.63
CA THR A 792 30.29 -26.22 -8.53
C THR A 792 29.88 -27.69 -8.48
N SER A 793 30.44 -28.45 -7.53
CA SER A 793 30.13 -29.86 -7.34
C SER A 793 28.91 -30.07 -6.46
N ASP A 794 28.18 -31.14 -6.74
CA ASP A 794 27.16 -31.70 -5.85
C ASP A 794 27.72 -31.97 -4.46
N SER A 795 26.87 -31.79 -3.44
CA SER A 795 27.17 -31.98 -2.02
C SER A 795 28.22 -31.01 -1.44
N ALA A 796 28.59 -29.95 -2.17
CA ALA A 796 29.39 -28.88 -1.59
C ALA A 796 28.59 -28.16 -0.50
N SER A 797 29.22 -27.89 0.65
CA SER A 797 28.56 -27.28 1.80
C SER A 797 28.15 -25.84 1.52
N VAL A 798 26.94 -25.49 1.93
CA VAL A 798 26.52 -24.09 2.08
C VAL A 798 27.04 -23.57 3.42
N VAL A 799 27.63 -22.39 3.41
CA VAL A 799 28.26 -21.73 4.55
C VAL A 799 27.80 -20.28 4.63
N GLN A 800 28.09 -19.61 5.75
CA GLN A 800 28.10 -18.14 5.75
C GLN A 800 29.52 -17.61 5.53
N PHE A 801 29.65 -16.44 4.90
CA PHE A 801 30.94 -15.81 4.62
C PHE A 801 30.77 -14.29 4.48
N HIS A 802 31.82 -13.52 4.76
CA HIS A 802 31.81 -12.09 4.48
C HIS A 802 31.65 -11.81 2.98
N ASP A 803 31.00 -10.70 2.63
CA ASP A 803 30.86 -10.35 1.21
C ASP A 803 32.23 -10.02 0.59
N ASN A 804 32.62 -10.79 -0.41
CA ASN A 804 33.84 -10.65 -1.19
C ASN A 804 33.53 -10.41 -2.69
N GLY A 805 32.25 -10.20 -3.04
CA GLY A 805 31.78 -9.94 -4.40
C GLY A 805 31.77 -11.13 -5.36
N THR A 806 31.92 -12.37 -4.87
CA THR A 806 31.91 -13.56 -5.74
C THR A 806 30.51 -14.11 -5.98
N ALA A 807 30.30 -14.69 -7.16
CA ALA A 807 28.97 -15.14 -7.61
C ALA A 807 28.39 -16.32 -6.81
N ASP A 808 29.18 -17.00 -5.98
CA ASP A 808 28.69 -18.06 -5.09
C ASP A 808 27.92 -17.51 -3.88
N HIS A 809 27.98 -16.20 -3.62
CA HIS A 809 27.14 -15.53 -2.62
C HIS A 809 25.80 -15.04 -3.19
N LEU A 810 25.60 -15.21 -4.50
CA LEU A 810 24.40 -14.77 -5.20
C LEU A 810 23.46 -15.96 -5.44
N TRP A 811 22.18 -15.75 -5.17
CA TRP A 811 21.14 -16.76 -5.22
C TRP A 811 19.95 -16.26 -6.05
N ARG A 812 19.21 -17.18 -6.68
CA ARG A 812 17.91 -16.91 -7.30
C ARG A 812 16.83 -17.65 -6.55
N LEU A 813 15.73 -16.97 -6.30
CA LEU A 813 14.52 -17.58 -5.77
C LEU A 813 13.64 -17.96 -6.95
N GLU A 814 13.30 -19.23 -7.02
CA GLU A 814 12.71 -19.84 -8.20
C GLU A 814 11.41 -20.54 -7.80
N PRO A 815 10.23 -19.98 -8.10
CA PRO A 815 8.97 -20.57 -7.67
C PRO A 815 8.78 -22.01 -8.16
N ALA A 816 8.34 -22.91 -7.28
CA ALA A 816 8.29 -24.36 -7.46
C ALA A 816 6.87 -24.97 -7.28
N SER A 817 5.97 -24.29 -6.57
CA SER A 817 4.54 -24.64 -6.43
C SER A 817 3.72 -23.45 -5.97
#